data_AF-A0A0F4RMK2-F1
#
_entry.id   AF-A0A0F4RMK2-F1
#
_cell.length_a   1.000
_cell.length_b   1.000
_cell.length_c   1.000
_cell.angle_alpha   90.00
_cell.angle_beta   90.00
_cell.angle_gamma   90.00
#
_symmetry.space_group_name_H-M   'P 1'
#
loop_
_entity.id
_entity.type
_entity.pdbx_description
1 polymer ?
#
loop_
_entity_poly.entity_id
_entity_poly.type
_entity_poly.pdbx_seq_one_letter_code
_entity_poly.pdbx_strand_id
1 'polypeptide(L)'
;MLTRLRVWAVSTGRFWKARGWISRQLFRAEKLRNHGTSGVRAQIQKSRIGWQLIWIGLKKFLTVGLALLALEFAEHRIVDVFHLTSWPDAATHDDYNEQLEFYAVLLAAIFSIYFATIGIILSTGYAKLNRKIVSLLIGEQVGNLYTSTLIFATTFCLTVTAINIFGHQTGLGVYVVSSCLTVLSVLTLFPIGRRLFEFFELTPLIDGEILPKIAQHIERVAQDRNSISYQNHFSQLARTKLKQLDFINERLQSEQSKVEQNLPLLTSRYSGLLAYYLKQKHKIPEDSYWFPRIQFHPNWFLAGDSATSMALRTSSQITPEERPDLDWLESAVLEKIHHHLELALRAKKWELSLRLVSDLQHRASVYAHGLYFQTGLDDFAAVRLLLEQYLPELDSKNSETSKHAIALADTWAAIAQNFFLETLRRIQTFDKDLMRFFAEDDWSFAASKNLPAFLQVKIRPLQKRIVFEQKIEQRRLSRPKYLQQLTIKAALEEYFKIVEAVADFESTELPKFAQTLVASGHPAAATQVVLSTLHSNWKLPGWYDDLERLFTRYAKYQLYDDEMYKLPTLDFEKLQNQFEVQRSELMKLLSDRNLGSHLFASRAHDASLPDHFGQTYFVLANECVDALHQNDEEVLERVFQTFFGLAFLAANFKFTDPNLDVNQEFRLHLVSSANKDLATLLGYSILYAEHHQNEALKTIPMKIWEGLLEAAPDRKGYLERTMLLSDSRSFSMNASPRSLIRTEWKMKFEALLRDAGYNDRYSSHGPKHPSHIVDEFRGGYYSASDVFFALHVLDEVDLSEDKINYQITSFKSQIGQRKGETE
;
A
#
# COMPACT_ATOMS: atom_id res chain seq x y z
N MET A 1 19.89 26.76 -52.71
CA MET A 1 20.24 25.48 -53.36
C MET A 1 20.24 24.28 -52.39
N LEU A 2 20.85 24.37 -51.21
CA LEU A 2 20.87 23.29 -50.19
C LEU A 2 19.47 22.80 -49.75
N THR A 3 18.48 23.69 -49.67
CA THR A 3 17.08 23.34 -49.34
C THR A 3 16.38 22.54 -50.44
N ARG A 4 16.61 22.85 -51.72
CA ARG A 4 16.06 22.07 -52.86
C ARG A 4 16.71 20.68 -52.98
N LEU A 5 18.01 20.58 -52.71
CA LEU A 5 18.73 19.30 -52.62
C LEU A 5 18.24 18.44 -51.44
N ARG A 6 17.89 19.05 -50.30
CA ARG A 6 17.32 18.35 -49.13
C ARG A 6 15.94 17.76 -49.47
N VAL A 7 15.10 18.52 -50.16
CA VAL A 7 13.75 18.07 -50.58
C VAL A 7 13.84 16.96 -51.64
N TRP A 8 14.76 17.08 -52.62
CA TRP A 8 15.01 16.04 -53.63
C TRP A 8 15.63 14.76 -53.04
N ALA A 9 16.51 14.88 -52.04
CA ALA A 9 17.06 13.73 -51.35
C ALA A 9 15.96 12.96 -50.58
N VAL A 10 15.06 13.66 -49.89
CA VAL A 10 13.95 13.06 -49.12
C VAL A 10 12.91 12.38 -50.01
N SER A 11 12.75 12.77 -51.28
CA SER A 11 11.76 12.18 -52.20
C SER A 11 12.19 10.86 -52.87
N THR A 12 13.44 10.39 -52.68
CA THR A 12 13.93 9.17 -53.32
C THR A 12 13.92 7.96 -52.37
N GLY A 13 13.40 6.82 -52.82
CA GLY A 13 13.38 5.57 -52.02
C GLY A 13 14.78 5.07 -51.62
N ARG A 14 15.84 5.49 -52.32
CA ARG A 14 17.24 5.19 -51.98
C ARG A 14 17.70 5.94 -50.73
N PHE A 15 17.25 7.18 -50.52
CA PHE A 15 17.55 7.94 -49.30
C PHE A 15 16.92 7.29 -48.06
N TRP A 16 15.67 6.84 -48.14
CA TRP A 16 15.02 6.13 -47.02
C TRP A 16 15.67 4.76 -46.75
N LYS A 17 16.11 4.04 -47.79
CA LYS A 17 16.92 2.82 -47.63
C LYS A 17 18.28 3.10 -46.99
N ALA A 18 18.97 4.17 -47.41
CA ALA A 18 20.25 4.57 -46.85
C ALA A 18 20.11 5.06 -45.39
N ARG A 19 19.11 5.89 -45.10
CA ARG A 19 18.78 6.34 -43.73
C ARG A 19 18.39 5.16 -42.84
N GLY A 20 17.63 4.20 -43.37
CA GLY A 20 17.27 2.97 -42.67
C GLY A 20 18.46 2.01 -42.46
N TRP A 21 19.49 2.07 -43.31
CA TRP A 21 20.74 1.34 -43.13
C TRP A 21 21.64 2.03 -42.10
N ILE A 22 21.79 3.36 -42.18
CA ILE A 22 22.53 4.18 -41.22
C ILE A 22 21.93 4.07 -39.82
N SER A 23 20.60 4.16 -39.68
CA SER A 23 19.93 3.99 -38.39
C SER A 23 20.13 2.59 -37.81
N ARG A 24 20.14 1.54 -38.65
CA ARG A 24 20.48 0.17 -38.23
C ARG A 24 21.92 0.04 -37.76
N GLN A 25 22.87 0.72 -38.40
CA GLN A 25 24.28 0.71 -37.97
C GLN A 25 24.51 1.54 -36.71
N LEU A 26 23.87 2.70 -36.58
CA LEU A 26 23.88 3.48 -35.34
C LEU A 26 23.26 2.71 -34.17
N PHE A 27 22.13 2.03 -34.41
CA PHE A 27 21.52 1.15 -33.43
C PHE A 27 22.45 -0.02 -33.04
N ARG A 28 23.15 -0.62 -34.02
CA ARG A 28 24.16 -1.65 -33.74
C ARG A 28 25.34 -1.09 -32.94
N ALA A 29 25.81 0.11 -33.25
CA ALA A 29 26.88 0.77 -32.53
C ALA A 29 26.48 1.15 -31.10
N GLU A 30 25.28 1.67 -30.87
CA GLU A 30 24.72 1.91 -29.53
C GLU A 30 24.55 0.60 -28.76
N LYS A 31 24.04 -0.45 -29.42
CA LYS A 31 23.93 -1.80 -28.87
C LYS A 31 25.30 -2.35 -28.47
N LEU A 32 26.34 -2.15 -29.29
CA LEU A 32 27.73 -2.57 -29.01
C LEU A 32 28.37 -1.75 -27.89
N ARG A 33 28.19 -0.43 -27.87
CA ARG A 33 28.73 0.49 -26.85
C ARG A 33 28.19 0.18 -25.45
N ASN A 34 26.90 -0.14 -25.35
CA ASN A 34 26.26 -0.50 -24.08
C ASN A 34 26.33 -2.01 -23.77
N HIS A 35 26.86 -2.85 -24.68
CA HIS A 35 27.10 -4.30 -24.48
C HIS A 35 28.53 -4.64 -24.01
N GLY A 36 29.20 -3.74 -23.31
CA GLY A 36 30.55 -3.95 -22.76
C GLY A 36 30.71 -5.18 -21.85
N THR A 37 29.65 -5.92 -21.49
CA THR A 37 29.74 -7.13 -20.65
C THR A 37 28.83 -8.31 -21.05
N SER A 38 28.27 -8.36 -22.28
CA SER A 38 27.53 -9.57 -22.71
C SER A 38 27.66 -9.83 -24.21
N GLY A 39 28.45 -10.85 -24.55
CA GLY A 39 29.03 -11.08 -25.88
C GLY A 39 28.08 -11.42 -27.03
N VAL A 40 28.23 -10.65 -28.13
CA VAL A 40 28.46 -11.05 -29.55
C VAL A 40 27.53 -12.08 -30.25
N ARG A 41 26.56 -12.73 -29.60
CA ARG A 41 25.82 -13.86 -30.22
C ARG A 41 24.53 -13.54 -30.97
N ALA A 42 24.15 -12.28 -31.14
CA ALA A 42 22.83 -11.93 -31.72
C ALA A 42 22.82 -11.57 -33.24
N GLN A 43 23.85 -11.91 -34.03
CA GLN A 43 23.98 -11.37 -35.40
C GLN A 43 23.93 -12.36 -36.57
N ILE A 44 23.61 -13.65 -36.41
CA ILE A 44 23.46 -14.53 -37.60
C ILE A 44 22.32 -15.53 -37.41
N GLN A 45 21.10 -15.10 -37.70
CA GLN A 45 19.92 -15.97 -37.86
C GLN A 45 19.34 -15.74 -39.26
N LYS A 46 19.83 -16.53 -40.23
CA LYS A 46 19.13 -17.03 -41.44
C LYS A 46 20.12 -17.71 -42.41
N SER A 47 20.85 -18.72 -41.93
CA SER A 47 21.29 -19.89 -42.72
C SER A 47 22.24 -20.76 -41.89
N ARG A 48 21.93 -22.07 -41.82
CA ARG A 48 22.75 -23.18 -41.32
C ARG A 48 22.95 -23.27 -39.80
N ILE A 49 21.98 -23.93 -39.17
CA ILE A 49 22.09 -24.53 -37.82
C ILE A 49 23.32 -25.45 -37.71
N GLY A 50 23.71 -26.13 -38.81
CA GLY A 50 24.96 -26.92 -38.85
C GLY A 50 26.25 -26.10 -38.75
N TRP A 51 26.30 -24.89 -39.31
CA TRP A 51 27.49 -24.03 -39.23
C TRP A 51 27.67 -23.42 -37.83
N GLN A 52 26.56 -23.22 -37.11
CA GLN A 52 26.60 -22.72 -35.73
C GLN A 52 27.18 -23.75 -34.76
N LEU A 53 26.85 -25.03 -34.89
CA LEU A 53 27.42 -26.10 -34.05
C LEU A 53 28.94 -26.22 -34.26
N ILE A 54 29.38 -26.22 -35.52
CA ILE A 54 30.81 -26.29 -35.88
C ILE A 54 31.56 -25.05 -35.35
N TRP A 55 31.00 -23.84 -35.50
CA TRP A 55 31.65 -22.61 -35.04
C TRP A 55 31.71 -22.48 -33.52
N ILE A 56 30.71 -23.00 -32.79
CA ILE A 56 30.73 -23.05 -31.32
C ILE A 56 31.80 -24.03 -30.83
N GLY A 57 31.90 -25.22 -31.46
CA GLY A 57 32.97 -26.18 -31.18
C GLY A 57 34.36 -25.63 -31.50
N LEU A 58 34.52 -24.99 -32.65
CA LEU A 58 35.80 -24.41 -33.10
C LEU A 58 36.29 -23.30 -32.17
N LYS A 59 35.41 -22.44 -31.66
CA LYS A 59 35.79 -21.42 -30.67
C LYS A 59 36.30 -22.02 -29.37
N LYS A 60 35.66 -23.10 -28.90
CA LYS A 60 36.07 -23.78 -27.66
C LYS A 60 37.40 -24.50 -27.85
N PHE A 61 37.60 -25.14 -28.99
CA PHE A 61 38.88 -25.74 -29.38
C PHE A 61 40.00 -24.69 -29.45
N LEU A 62 39.73 -23.51 -30.01
CA LEU A 62 40.70 -22.42 -30.12
C LEU A 62 41.05 -21.82 -28.74
N THR A 63 40.08 -21.69 -27.83
CA THR A 63 40.35 -21.28 -26.44
C THR A 63 41.15 -22.33 -25.65
N VAL A 64 40.91 -23.61 -25.91
CA VAL A 64 41.67 -24.72 -25.32
C VAL A 64 43.11 -24.70 -25.84
N GLY A 65 43.31 -24.55 -27.16
CA GLY A 65 44.65 -24.42 -27.75
C GLY A 65 45.42 -23.20 -27.22
N LEU A 66 44.77 -22.04 -27.06
CA LEU A 66 45.38 -20.88 -26.41
C LEU A 66 45.74 -21.12 -24.94
N ALA A 67 44.89 -21.81 -24.19
CA ALA A 67 45.15 -22.16 -22.80
C ALA A 67 46.34 -23.13 -22.68
N LEU A 68 46.44 -24.11 -23.57
CA LEU A 68 47.58 -25.04 -23.64
C LEU A 68 48.88 -24.32 -23.96
N LEU A 69 48.90 -23.46 -24.98
CA LEU A 69 50.08 -22.66 -25.33
C LEU A 69 50.50 -21.71 -24.19
N ALA A 70 49.54 -21.11 -23.48
CA ALA A 70 49.83 -20.27 -22.32
C ALA A 70 50.40 -21.09 -21.16
N LEU A 71 49.93 -22.32 -20.95
CA LEU A 71 50.42 -23.22 -19.92
C LEU A 71 51.84 -23.71 -20.23
N GLU A 72 52.09 -24.14 -21.46
CA GLU A 72 53.43 -24.55 -21.90
C GLU A 72 54.42 -23.39 -21.81
N PHE A 73 54.01 -22.18 -22.18
CA PHE A 73 54.84 -20.99 -22.02
C PHE A 73 55.10 -20.64 -20.54
N ALA A 74 54.09 -20.76 -19.68
CA ALA A 74 54.23 -20.52 -18.25
C ALA A 74 55.13 -21.57 -17.58
N GLU A 75 54.98 -22.83 -17.97
CA GLU A 75 55.79 -23.94 -17.47
C GLU A 75 57.25 -23.79 -17.90
N HIS A 76 57.50 -23.46 -19.17
CA HIS A 76 58.85 -23.21 -19.67
C HIS A 76 59.52 -22.04 -18.92
N ARG A 77 58.77 -20.97 -18.63
CA ARG A 77 59.25 -19.84 -17.82
C ARG A 77 59.51 -20.19 -16.35
N ILE A 78 58.69 -21.05 -15.74
CA ILE A 78 58.86 -21.47 -14.34
C ILE A 78 60.08 -22.39 -14.21
N VAL A 79 60.24 -23.32 -15.15
CA VAL A 79 61.40 -24.23 -15.19
C VAL A 79 62.70 -23.44 -15.40
N ASP A 80 62.70 -22.45 -16.30
CA ASP A 80 63.87 -21.59 -16.56
C ASP A 80 64.23 -20.69 -15.37
N VAL A 81 63.24 -20.20 -14.59
CA VAL A 81 63.45 -19.26 -13.48
C VAL A 81 63.83 -19.96 -12.17
N PHE A 82 63.30 -21.16 -11.91
CA PHE A 82 63.49 -21.87 -10.64
C PHE A 82 64.47 -23.04 -10.69
N HIS A 83 65.11 -23.32 -11.83
CA HIS A 83 66.06 -24.43 -12.02
C HIS A 83 65.55 -25.77 -11.46
N LEU A 84 64.25 -26.05 -11.63
CA LEU A 84 63.66 -27.34 -11.29
C LEU A 84 64.14 -28.41 -12.29
N THR A 85 64.56 -29.58 -11.79
CA THR A 85 64.92 -30.73 -12.62
C THR A 85 63.76 -31.09 -13.56
N SER A 86 64.08 -31.19 -14.86
CA SER A 86 63.15 -31.60 -15.91
C SER A 86 62.60 -33.01 -15.67
N TRP A 87 61.30 -33.16 -15.94
CA TRP A 87 60.44 -34.34 -16.11
C TRP A 87 60.78 -35.69 -15.43
N PRO A 88 59.77 -36.40 -14.88
CA PRO A 88 59.93 -37.80 -14.50
C PRO A 88 60.03 -38.72 -15.73
N ASP A 89 60.69 -39.87 -15.54
CA ASP A 89 61.07 -40.84 -16.58
C ASP A 89 59.93 -41.31 -17.50
N ALA A 90 60.28 -41.84 -18.68
CA ALA A 90 59.35 -42.34 -19.70
C ALA A 90 58.30 -43.35 -19.17
N ALA A 91 58.60 -44.10 -18.10
CA ALA A 91 57.65 -45.02 -17.46
C ALA A 91 56.48 -44.29 -16.77
N THR A 92 56.69 -43.08 -16.27
CA THR A 92 55.63 -42.27 -15.64
C THR A 92 54.75 -41.56 -16.67
N HIS A 93 55.24 -41.37 -17.90
CA HIS A 93 54.49 -40.73 -18.99
C HIS A 93 53.30 -41.58 -19.46
N ASP A 94 53.44 -42.90 -19.49
CA ASP A 94 52.33 -43.80 -19.83
C ASP A 94 51.24 -43.75 -18.75
N ASP A 95 51.61 -43.75 -17.46
CA ASP A 95 50.66 -43.59 -16.34
C ASP A 95 49.88 -42.25 -16.41
N TYR A 96 50.54 -41.16 -16.81
CA TYR A 96 49.88 -39.85 -16.98
C TYR A 96 48.90 -39.83 -18.16
N ASN A 97 49.24 -40.50 -19.27
CA ASN A 97 48.36 -40.62 -20.43
C ASN A 97 47.11 -41.41 -20.10
N GLU A 98 47.26 -42.56 -19.41
CA GLU A 98 46.14 -43.38 -18.96
C GLU A 98 45.22 -42.59 -18.00
N GLN A 99 45.78 -41.77 -17.11
CA GLN A 99 45.00 -40.92 -16.21
C GLN A 99 44.25 -39.80 -16.92
N LEU A 100 44.84 -39.16 -17.94
CA LEU A 100 44.17 -38.13 -18.73
C LEU A 100 43.03 -38.73 -19.58
N GLU A 101 43.23 -39.94 -20.11
CA GLU A 101 42.18 -40.69 -20.79
C GLU A 101 41.05 -41.05 -19.81
N PHE A 102 41.40 -41.52 -18.61
CA PHE A 102 40.43 -41.78 -17.54
C PHE A 102 39.64 -40.53 -17.15
N TYR A 103 40.29 -39.36 -17.01
CA TYR A 103 39.60 -38.10 -16.73
C TYR A 103 38.65 -37.69 -17.86
N ALA A 104 39.06 -37.86 -19.12
CA ALA A 104 38.20 -37.57 -20.26
C ALA A 104 36.94 -38.47 -20.27
N VAL A 105 37.10 -39.77 -20.01
CA VAL A 105 36.00 -40.74 -19.90
C VAL A 105 35.08 -40.39 -18.73
N LEU A 106 35.63 -40.08 -17.56
CA LEU A 106 34.87 -39.72 -16.36
C LEU A 106 34.05 -38.44 -16.56
N LEU A 107 34.64 -37.39 -17.16
CA LEU A 107 33.92 -36.16 -17.49
C LEU A 107 32.83 -36.41 -18.55
N ALA A 108 33.09 -37.24 -19.57
CA ALA A 108 32.09 -37.61 -20.57
C ALA A 108 30.92 -38.40 -19.96
N ALA A 109 31.19 -39.30 -19.01
CA ALA A 109 30.15 -40.02 -18.28
C ALA A 109 29.28 -39.08 -17.45
N ILE A 110 29.89 -38.14 -16.72
CA ILE A 110 29.18 -37.11 -15.97
C ILE A 110 28.30 -36.24 -16.89
N PHE A 111 28.85 -35.83 -18.04
CA PHE A 111 28.10 -35.08 -19.05
C PHE A 111 26.87 -35.85 -19.52
N SER A 112 27.03 -37.14 -19.81
CA SER A 112 25.95 -38.02 -20.26
C SER A 112 24.85 -38.15 -19.21
N ILE A 113 25.22 -38.39 -17.95
CA ILE A 113 24.27 -38.49 -16.83
C ILE A 113 23.49 -37.17 -16.68
N TYR A 114 24.17 -36.02 -16.69
CA TYR A 114 23.53 -34.71 -16.57
C TYR A 114 22.48 -34.47 -17.66
N PHE A 115 22.80 -34.75 -18.93
CA PHE A 115 21.84 -34.59 -20.03
C PHE A 115 20.72 -35.63 -20.00
N ALA A 116 21.00 -36.85 -19.55
CA ALA A 116 19.98 -37.87 -19.34
C ALA A 116 18.99 -37.44 -18.24
N THR A 117 19.48 -36.92 -17.10
CA THR A 117 18.64 -36.40 -16.02
C THR A 117 17.80 -35.20 -16.46
N ILE A 118 18.39 -34.25 -17.19
CA ILE A 118 17.62 -33.14 -17.79
C ILE A 118 16.57 -33.66 -18.77
N GLY A 119 16.91 -34.63 -19.61
CA GLY A 119 15.99 -35.26 -20.56
C GLY A 119 14.80 -35.91 -19.86
N ILE A 120 15.06 -36.62 -18.76
CA ILE A 120 14.02 -37.20 -17.90
C ILE A 120 13.16 -36.10 -17.30
N ILE A 121 13.74 -35.07 -16.68
CA ILE A 121 13.00 -33.94 -16.08
C ILE A 121 12.12 -33.22 -17.12
N LEU A 122 12.66 -32.97 -18.32
CA LEU A 122 11.90 -32.40 -19.43
C LEU A 122 10.71 -33.28 -19.82
N SER A 123 10.92 -34.60 -19.86
CA SER A 123 9.94 -35.58 -20.33
C SER A 123 8.89 -35.94 -19.27
N THR A 124 9.22 -35.90 -17.99
CA THR A 124 8.32 -36.31 -16.89
C THR A 124 7.66 -35.13 -16.21
N GLY A 125 8.40 -34.05 -15.92
CA GLY A 125 7.88 -32.86 -15.24
C GLY A 125 7.30 -31.80 -16.17
N TYR A 126 7.80 -31.71 -17.41
CA TYR A 126 7.56 -30.55 -18.29
C TYR A 126 7.06 -30.85 -19.70
N ALA A 127 6.66 -32.09 -19.99
CA ALA A 127 6.15 -32.47 -21.30
C ALA A 127 4.94 -31.63 -21.77
N LYS A 128 4.20 -31.02 -20.82
CA LYS A 128 3.05 -30.15 -21.08
C LYS A 128 3.39 -28.64 -21.11
N LEU A 129 4.63 -28.23 -20.82
CA LEU A 129 5.03 -26.82 -20.87
C LEU A 129 5.36 -26.35 -22.28
N ASN A 130 5.17 -25.04 -22.51
CA ASN A 130 5.55 -24.40 -23.77
C ASN A 130 7.06 -24.55 -24.03
N ARG A 131 7.45 -24.87 -25.27
CA ARG A 131 8.85 -24.99 -25.73
C ARG A 131 9.73 -23.80 -25.31
N LYS A 132 9.15 -22.60 -25.14
CA LYS A 132 9.85 -21.39 -24.67
C LYS A 132 10.31 -21.47 -23.20
N ILE A 133 9.56 -22.14 -22.32
CA ILE A 133 9.95 -22.31 -20.90
C ILE A 133 10.95 -23.46 -20.77
N VAL A 134 10.76 -24.52 -21.56
CA VAL A 134 11.76 -25.57 -21.71
C VAL A 134 13.11 -24.99 -22.17
N SER A 135 13.11 -24.05 -23.13
CA SER A 135 14.33 -23.36 -23.55
C SER A 135 14.94 -22.43 -22.48
N LEU A 136 14.13 -21.96 -21.53
CA LEU A 136 14.61 -21.20 -20.37
C LEU A 136 15.30 -22.11 -19.36
N LEU A 137 14.75 -23.30 -19.12
CA LEU A 137 15.37 -24.33 -18.27
C LEU A 137 16.75 -24.75 -18.81
N ILE A 138 16.85 -24.93 -20.14
CA ILE A 138 18.09 -25.31 -20.82
C ILE A 138 19.09 -24.13 -20.88
N GLY A 139 18.59 -22.90 -20.95
CA GLY A 139 19.39 -21.67 -21.11
C GLY A 139 19.70 -20.95 -19.80
N GLU A 140 19.44 -21.57 -18.66
CA GLU A 140 19.67 -20.97 -17.34
C GLU A 140 21.15 -20.64 -17.15
N GLN A 141 21.45 -19.48 -16.55
CA GLN A 141 22.81 -18.96 -16.45
C GLN A 141 23.79 -19.93 -15.77
N VAL A 142 23.36 -20.63 -14.72
CA VAL A 142 24.23 -21.54 -13.96
C VAL A 142 24.40 -22.89 -14.66
N GLY A 143 23.34 -23.44 -15.26
CA GLY A 143 23.45 -24.63 -16.11
C GLY A 143 24.31 -24.40 -17.36
N ASN A 144 24.21 -23.22 -17.98
CA ASN A 144 25.04 -22.86 -19.14
C ASN A 144 26.52 -22.63 -18.78
N LEU A 145 26.80 -22.06 -17.60
CA LEU A 145 28.17 -21.96 -17.09
C LEU A 145 28.78 -23.34 -16.83
N TYR A 146 28.04 -24.23 -16.15
CA TYR A 146 28.51 -25.59 -15.87
C TYR A 146 28.74 -26.41 -17.14
N THR A 147 27.75 -26.48 -18.03
CA THR A 147 27.91 -27.21 -19.32
C THR A 147 29.06 -26.64 -20.12
N SER A 148 29.26 -25.31 -20.12
CA SER A 148 30.41 -24.66 -20.75
C SER A 148 31.74 -25.03 -20.12
N THR A 149 31.82 -25.13 -18.78
CA THR A 149 33.02 -25.54 -18.04
C THR A 149 33.33 -27.02 -18.24
N LEU A 150 32.31 -27.88 -18.23
CA LEU A 150 32.49 -29.31 -18.39
C LEU A 150 32.88 -29.66 -19.82
N ILE A 151 32.23 -29.07 -20.83
CA ILE A 151 32.65 -29.19 -22.24
C ILE A 151 34.10 -28.70 -22.41
N PHE A 152 34.48 -27.60 -21.75
CA PHE A 152 35.86 -27.11 -21.80
C PHE A 152 36.85 -28.09 -21.17
N ALA A 153 36.56 -28.61 -19.97
CA ALA A 153 37.42 -29.59 -19.30
C ALA A 153 37.56 -30.90 -20.08
N THR A 154 36.45 -31.45 -20.61
CA THR A 154 36.50 -32.66 -21.44
C THR A 154 37.26 -32.43 -22.74
N THR A 155 37.02 -31.30 -23.40
CA THR A 155 37.75 -30.96 -24.65
C THR A 155 39.23 -30.76 -24.36
N PHE A 156 39.59 -30.12 -23.23
CA PHE A 156 40.96 -29.92 -22.80
C PHE A 156 41.68 -31.26 -22.59
N CYS A 157 41.12 -32.17 -21.79
CA CYS A 157 41.73 -33.50 -21.58
C CYS A 157 41.86 -34.29 -22.90
N LEU A 158 40.83 -34.28 -23.76
CA LEU A 158 40.88 -34.96 -25.07
C LEU A 158 41.89 -34.34 -26.04
N THR A 159 42.09 -33.03 -26.01
CA THR A 159 43.11 -32.39 -26.86
C THR A 159 44.52 -32.72 -26.39
N VAL A 160 44.74 -32.79 -25.07
CA VAL A 160 46.05 -33.14 -24.50
C VAL A 160 46.40 -34.58 -24.84
N THR A 161 45.48 -35.52 -24.67
CA THR A 161 45.71 -36.92 -25.07
C THR A 161 45.94 -37.05 -26.57
N ALA A 162 45.22 -36.30 -27.40
CA ALA A 162 45.43 -36.28 -28.85
C ALA A 162 46.79 -35.70 -29.27
N ILE A 163 47.29 -34.67 -28.57
CA ILE A 163 48.61 -34.06 -28.84
C ILE A 163 49.75 -35.06 -28.55
N ASN A 164 49.60 -35.88 -27.50
CA ASN A 164 50.58 -36.91 -27.15
C ASN A 164 50.71 -37.98 -28.26
N ILE A 165 49.63 -38.28 -29.02
CA ILE A 165 49.67 -39.18 -30.20
C ILE A 165 50.57 -38.62 -31.31
N PHE A 166 50.70 -37.29 -31.43
CA PHE A 166 51.58 -36.63 -32.41
C PHE A 166 53.04 -36.50 -31.95
N GLY A 167 53.41 -37.11 -30.81
CA GLY A 167 54.79 -37.16 -30.32
C GLY A 167 55.26 -35.91 -29.57
N HIS A 168 54.36 -34.97 -29.25
CA HIS A 168 54.66 -33.87 -28.34
C HIS A 168 54.45 -34.31 -26.89
N GLN A 169 55.49 -34.25 -26.08
CA GLN A 169 55.43 -34.58 -24.66
C GLN A 169 54.84 -33.40 -23.86
N THR A 170 53.84 -33.65 -23.02
CA THR A 170 53.08 -32.60 -22.30
C THR A 170 53.56 -32.43 -20.86
N GLY A 171 53.63 -31.17 -20.41
CA GLY A 171 54.24 -30.79 -19.13
C GLY A 171 53.44 -31.19 -17.88
N LEU A 172 54.10 -31.23 -16.72
CA LEU A 172 53.48 -31.52 -15.42
C LEU A 172 52.43 -30.45 -15.05
N GLY A 173 52.61 -29.21 -15.52
CA GLY A 173 51.62 -28.15 -15.36
C GLY A 173 50.27 -28.49 -16.00
N VAL A 174 50.29 -29.10 -17.19
CA VAL A 174 49.08 -29.54 -17.90
C VAL A 174 48.35 -30.63 -17.13
N TYR A 175 49.10 -31.55 -16.51
CA TYR A 175 48.56 -32.59 -15.67
C TYR A 175 47.88 -32.02 -14.40
N VAL A 176 48.56 -31.14 -13.65
CA VAL A 176 48.02 -30.52 -12.43
C VAL A 176 46.74 -29.74 -12.73
N VAL A 177 46.71 -28.99 -13.84
CA VAL A 177 45.52 -28.25 -14.26
C VAL A 177 44.39 -29.20 -14.67
N SER A 178 44.69 -30.31 -15.35
CA SER A 178 43.70 -31.32 -15.72
C SER A 178 43.08 -32.02 -14.50
N SER A 179 43.89 -32.39 -13.50
CA SER A 179 43.40 -32.96 -12.24
C SER A 179 42.55 -31.94 -11.47
N CYS A 180 42.99 -30.69 -11.40
CA CYS A 180 42.23 -29.62 -10.74
C CYS A 180 40.87 -29.37 -11.43
N LEU A 181 40.84 -29.30 -12.77
CA LEU A 181 39.60 -29.15 -13.55
C LEU A 181 38.65 -30.33 -13.35
N THR A 182 39.18 -31.54 -13.27
CA THR A 182 38.38 -32.76 -13.05
C THR A 182 37.78 -32.78 -11.64
N VAL A 183 38.58 -32.50 -10.60
CA VAL A 183 38.10 -32.40 -9.22
C VAL A 183 37.04 -31.29 -9.08
N LEU A 184 37.28 -30.12 -9.67
CA LEU A 184 36.34 -29.00 -9.65
C LEU A 184 35.02 -29.38 -10.36
N SER A 185 35.10 -30.07 -11.49
CA SER A 185 33.91 -30.56 -12.21
C SER A 185 33.10 -31.57 -11.38
N VAL A 186 33.76 -32.50 -10.69
CA VAL A 186 33.10 -33.47 -9.79
C VAL A 186 32.47 -32.77 -8.59
N LEU A 187 33.16 -31.82 -7.95
CA LEU A 187 32.62 -31.07 -6.81
C LEU A 187 31.38 -30.24 -7.19
N THR A 188 31.33 -29.72 -8.42
CA THR A 188 30.16 -28.97 -8.91
C THR A 188 28.94 -29.85 -9.19
N LEU A 189 29.09 -31.18 -9.25
CA LEU A 189 27.97 -32.10 -9.52
C LEU A 189 26.91 -32.09 -8.42
N PHE A 190 27.32 -32.01 -7.16
CA PHE A 190 26.39 -32.07 -6.01
C PHE A 190 25.48 -30.83 -5.91
N PRO A 191 26.00 -29.58 -5.95
CA PRO A 191 25.16 -28.38 -6.01
C PRO A 191 24.19 -28.36 -7.20
N ILE A 192 24.60 -28.95 -8.33
CA ILE A 192 23.81 -28.96 -9.56
C ILE A 192 22.74 -30.03 -9.54
N GLY A 193 23.04 -31.22 -9.03
CA GLY A 193 22.04 -32.25 -8.77
C GLY A 193 20.92 -31.68 -7.93
N ARG A 194 21.26 -31.00 -6.82
CA ARG A 194 20.29 -30.30 -5.97
C ARG A 194 19.47 -29.25 -6.75
N ARG A 195 20.12 -28.40 -7.54
CA ARG A 195 19.43 -27.36 -8.35
C ARG A 195 18.52 -27.96 -9.41
N LEU A 196 18.90 -29.08 -10.04
CA LEU A 196 18.07 -29.81 -11.01
C LEU A 196 16.80 -30.38 -10.35
N PHE A 197 16.90 -30.84 -9.11
CA PHE A 197 15.73 -31.26 -8.33
C PHE A 197 14.89 -30.07 -7.85
N GLU A 198 15.51 -28.94 -7.52
CA GLU A 198 14.78 -27.69 -7.19
C GLU A 198 13.98 -27.15 -8.39
N PHE A 199 14.40 -27.43 -9.64
CA PHE A 199 13.64 -27.01 -10.81
C PHE A 199 12.27 -27.63 -10.93
N PHE A 200 11.98 -28.79 -10.29
CA PHE A 200 10.63 -29.34 -10.23
C PHE A 200 9.59 -28.29 -9.79
N GLU A 201 10.01 -27.29 -9.02
CA GLU A 201 9.21 -26.12 -8.69
C GLU A 201 9.50 -24.96 -9.67
N LEU A 202 8.44 -24.32 -10.21
CA LEU A 202 8.59 -23.22 -11.17
C LEU A 202 9.01 -21.89 -10.50
N THR A 203 8.98 -21.83 -9.17
CA THR A 203 9.23 -20.61 -8.38
C THR A 203 10.69 -20.11 -8.50
N PRO A 204 11.74 -20.95 -8.38
CA PRO A 204 13.12 -20.56 -8.66
C PRO A 204 13.35 -19.92 -10.05
N LEU A 205 12.57 -20.31 -11.07
CA LEU A 205 12.69 -19.76 -12.42
C LEU A 205 12.21 -18.30 -12.47
N ILE A 206 11.18 -17.96 -11.68
CA ILE A 206 10.65 -16.61 -11.56
C ILE A 206 11.74 -15.70 -10.96
N ASP A 207 12.33 -16.12 -9.85
CA ASP A 207 13.29 -15.35 -9.07
C ASP A 207 14.67 -15.25 -9.73
N GLY A 208 15.14 -16.34 -10.34
CA GLY A 208 16.48 -16.39 -10.94
C GLY A 208 16.56 -15.79 -12.35
N GLU A 209 15.50 -15.92 -13.16
CA GLU A 209 15.60 -15.66 -14.60
C GLU A 209 14.58 -14.65 -15.13
N ILE A 210 13.36 -14.60 -14.61
CA ILE A 210 12.30 -13.75 -15.16
C ILE A 210 12.34 -12.36 -14.55
N LEU A 211 12.17 -12.25 -13.22
CA LEU A 211 12.12 -10.95 -12.54
C LEU A 211 13.41 -10.15 -12.71
N PRO A 212 14.62 -10.71 -12.53
CA PRO A 212 15.86 -9.96 -12.70
C PRO A 212 16.04 -9.44 -14.14
N LYS A 213 15.58 -10.20 -15.15
CA LYS A 213 15.63 -9.73 -16.55
C LYS A 213 14.64 -8.61 -16.81
N ILE A 214 13.43 -8.68 -16.26
CA ILE A 214 12.46 -7.58 -16.35
C ILE A 214 13.02 -6.33 -15.67
N ALA A 215 13.54 -6.46 -14.44
CA ALA A 215 14.18 -5.36 -13.71
C ALA A 215 15.35 -4.77 -14.51
N GLN A 216 16.24 -5.60 -15.05
CA GLN A 216 17.34 -5.15 -15.90
C GLN A 216 16.85 -4.43 -17.17
N HIS A 217 15.74 -4.87 -17.78
CA HIS A 217 15.15 -4.19 -18.93
C HIS A 217 14.58 -2.81 -18.54
N ILE A 218 13.96 -2.69 -17.36
CA ILE A 218 13.51 -1.41 -16.80
C ILE A 218 14.70 -0.48 -16.54
N GLU A 219 15.76 -0.96 -15.87
CA GLU A 219 16.97 -0.17 -15.59
C GLU A 219 17.63 0.35 -16.87
N ARG A 220 17.76 -0.51 -17.87
CA ARG A 220 18.37 -0.13 -19.15
C ARG A 220 17.59 0.94 -19.87
N VAL A 221 16.25 0.92 -19.77
CA VAL A 221 15.39 1.95 -20.36
C VAL A 221 15.45 3.24 -19.56
N ALA A 222 15.58 3.15 -18.24
CA ALA A 222 15.71 4.27 -17.30
C ALA A 222 17.07 5.01 -17.39
N GLN A 223 18.07 4.43 -18.07
CA GLN A 223 19.35 5.10 -18.32
C GLN A 223 19.21 6.28 -19.30
N ASP A 224 20.08 7.28 -19.12
CA ASP A 224 20.07 8.49 -19.95
C ASP A 224 20.56 8.24 -21.39
N ARG A 225 19.97 8.99 -22.33
CA ARG A 225 20.37 9.06 -23.75
C ARG A 225 20.19 7.77 -24.55
N ASN A 226 19.11 7.03 -24.29
CA ASN A 226 18.72 5.91 -25.14
C ASN A 226 18.00 6.36 -26.42
N SER A 227 18.32 5.73 -27.55
CA SER A 227 17.54 5.95 -28.77
C SER A 227 16.14 5.34 -28.65
N ILE A 228 15.19 5.93 -29.40
CA ILE A 228 13.80 5.48 -29.45
C ILE A 228 13.70 3.98 -29.79
N SER A 229 14.51 3.51 -30.75
CA SER A 229 14.54 2.10 -31.17
C SER A 229 15.07 1.18 -30.06
N TYR A 230 16.02 1.65 -29.25
CA TYR A 230 16.56 0.92 -28.10
C TYR A 230 15.49 0.73 -27.02
N GLN A 231 14.77 1.79 -26.67
CA GLN A 231 13.68 1.73 -25.71
C GLN A 231 12.57 0.76 -26.15
N ASN A 232 12.17 0.82 -27.43
CA ASN A 232 11.15 -0.10 -27.98
C ASN A 232 11.61 -1.57 -27.91
N HIS A 233 12.88 -1.85 -28.25
CA HIS A 233 13.42 -3.21 -28.17
C HIS A 233 13.36 -3.77 -26.73
N PHE A 234 13.74 -2.99 -25.71
CA PHE A 234 13.65 -3.43 -24.32
C PHE A 234 12.21 -3.54 -23.82
N SER A 235 11.30 -2.68 -24.29
CA SER A 235 9.86 -2.82 -24.04
C SER A 235 9.32 -4.16 -24.54
N GLN A 236 9.65 -4.53 -25.79
CA GLN A 236 9.22 -5.81 -26.36
C GLN A 236 9.81 -7.02 -25.62
N LEU A 237 11.07 -6.95 -25.20
CA LEU A 237 11.69 -7.99 -24.39
C LEU A 237 11.02 -8.12 -23.02
N ALA A 238 10.78 -7.00 -22.32
CA ALA A 238 10.09 -6.98 -21.04
C ALA A 238 8.68 -7.58 -21.16
N ARG A 239 7.90 -7.20 -22.17
CA ARG A 239 6.57 -7.79 -22.44
C ARG A 239 6.62 -9.29 -22.71
N THR A 240 7.65 -9.75 -23.42
CA THR A 240 7.84 -11.18 -23.67
C THR A 240 8.11 -11.94 -22.37
N LYS A 241 8.89 -11.34 -21.46
CA LYS A 241 9.16 -11.89 -20.13
C LYS A 241 7.94 -11.86 -19.22
N LEU A 242 7.16 -10.79 -19.25
CA LEU A 242 5.90 -10.69 -18.51
C LEU A 242 4.91 -11.77 -18.97
N LYS A 243 4.75 -11.98 -20.28
CA LYS A 243 3.95 -13.09 -20.82
C LYS A 243 4.44 -14.48 -20.38
N GLN A 244 5.74 -14.65 -20.13
CA GLN A 244 6.28 -15.89 -19.58
C GLN A 244 5.93 -16.05 -18.11
N LEU A 245 5.94 -14.95 -17.34
CA LEU A 245 5.47 -14.92 -15.96
C LEU A 245 3.99 -15.27 -15.87
N ASP A 246 3.15 -14.67 -16.74
CA ASP A 246 1.71 -14.93 -16.81
C ASP A 246 1.41 -16.41 -17.05
N PHE A 247 2.13 -17.03 -17.99
CA PHE A 247 1.95 -18.46 -18.26
C PHE A 247 2.33 -19.34 -17.07
N ILE A 248 3.42 -19.01 -16.35
CA ILE A 248 3.81 -19.74 -15.14
C ILE A 248 2.76 -19.54 -14.04
N ASN A 249 2.22 -18.32 -13.93
CA ASN A 249 1.15 -17.99 -12.99
C ASN A 249 -0.10 -18.85 -13.22
N GLU A 250 -0.61 -18.88 -14.46
CA GLU A 250 -1.76 -19.72 -14.84
C GLU A 250 -1.51 -21.21 -14.53
N ARG A 251 -0.28 -21.68 -14.76
CA ARG A 251 0.09 -23.07 -14.47
C ARG A 251 0.09 -23.37 -12.98
N LEU A 252 0.71 -22.52 -12.16
CA LEU A 252 0.79 -22.69 -10.71
C LEU A 252 -0.57 -22.57 -10.02
N GLN A 253 -1.50 -21.83 -10.61
CA GLN A 253 -2.89 -21.74 -10.16
C GLN A 253 -3.69 -23.01 -10.50
N SER A 254 -3.38 -23.70 -11.61
CA SER A 254 -4.09 -24.93 -11.99
C SER A 254 -3.85 -26.11 -11.04
N GLU A 255 -2.83 -26.05 -10.19
CA GLU A 255 -2.47 -27.09 -9.22
C GLU A 255 -3.20 -26.87 -7.87
N GLN A 256 -4.45 -27.36 -7.79
CA GLN A 256 -5.35 -27.13 -6.64
C GLN A 256 -4.73 -27.44 -5.26
N SER A 257 -3.82 -28.43 -5.17
CA SER A 257 -3.19 -28.83 -3.91
C SER A 257 -2.14 -27.85 -3.37
N LYS A 258 -1.58 -26.97 -4.21
CA LYS A 258 -0.53 -26.01 -3.83
C LYS A 258 -0.96 -24.54 -3.88
N VAL A 259 -2.25 -24.26 -4.14
CA VAL A 259 -2.81 -22.90 -4.25
C VAL A 259 -2.46 -22.03 -3.03
N GLU A 260 -2.59 -22.55 -1.81
CA GLU A 260 -2.31 -21.79 -0.57
C GLU A 260 -0.86 -21.35 -0.42
N GLN A 261 0.07 -22.12 -0.98
CA GLN A 261 1.50 -21.81 -0.95
C GLN A 261 1.88 -20.91 -2.12
N ASN A 262 1.33 -21.18 -3.32
CA ASN A 262 1.71 -20.50 -4.55
C ASN A 262 1.15 -19.07 -4.64
N LEU A 263 -0.11 -18.82 -4.26
CA LEU A 263 -0.75 -17.51 -4.47
C LEU A 263 -0.09 -16.38 -3.69
N PRO A 264 0.22 -16.51 -2.38
CA PRO A 264 0.89 -15.45 -1.62
C PRO A 264 2.28 -15.15 -2.17
N LEU A 265 3.03 -16.19 -2.52
CA LEU A 265 4.35 -16.04 -3.13
C LEU A 265 4.25 -15.25 -4.44
N LEU A 266 3.35 -15.64 -5.35
CA LEU A 266 3.16 -14.95 -6.63
C LEU A 266 2.70 -13.50 -6.44
N THR A 267 1.74 -13.27 -5.54
CA THR A 267 1.23 -11.92 -5.23
C THR A 267 2.32 -11.01 -4.69
N SER A 268 3.17 -11.53 -3.80
CA SER A 268 4.35 -10.82 -3.29
C SER A 268 5.35 -10.50 -4.41
N ARG A 269 5.60 -11.43 -5.34
CA ARG A 269 6.48 -11.20 -6.50
C ARG A 269 5.96 -10.13 -7.45
N TYR A 270 4.66 -10.17 -7.79
CA TYR A 270 4.02 -9.13 -8.60
C TYR A 270 4.03 -7.77 -7.88
N SER A 271 3.71 -7.75 -6.59
CA SER A 271 3.77 -6.53 -5.77
C SER A 271 5.19 -5.95 -5.70
N GLY A 272 6.20 -6.80 -5.54
CA GLY A 272 7.61 -6.40 -5.56
C GLY A 272 8.07 -5.86 -6.92
N LEU A 273 7.61 -6.47 -8.02
CA LEU A 273 7.86 -5.98 -9.38
C LEU A 273 7.23 -4.60 -9.59
N LEU A 274 5.97 -4.43 -9.18
CA LEU A 274 5.26 -3.15 -9.26
C LEU A 274 5.99 -2.08 -8.44
N ALA A 275 6.35 -2.40 -7.20
CA ALA A 275 7.05 -1.48 -6.32
C ALA A 275 8.42 -1.06 -6.89
N TYR A 276 9.16 -2.02 -7.45
CA TYR A 276 10.42 -1.75 -8.13
C TYR A 276 10.22 -0.84 -9.36
N TYR A 277 9.20 -1.12 -10.17
CA TYR A 277 8.90 -0.33 -11.36
C TYR A 277 8.50 1.11 -11.01
N LEU A 278 7.62 1.32 -10.04
CA LEU A 278 7.19 2.66 -9.61
C LEU A 278 8.36 3.51 -9.11
N LYS A 279 9.36 2.88 -8.49
CA LYS A 279 10.62 3.54 -8.10
C LYS A 279 11.52 3.92 -9.28
N GLN A 280 11.35 3.32 -10.46
CA GLN A 280 12.15 3.62 -11.65
C GLN A 280 11.37 4.36 -12.75
N LYS A 281 10.03 4.35 -12.72
CA LYS A 281 9.14 4.94 -13.74
C LYS A 281 9.47 6.40 -13.99
N HIS A 282 9.72 7.17 -12.93
CA HIS A 282 10.09 8.58 -12.99
C HIS A 282 11.43 8.86 -13.70
N LYS A 283 12.24 7.85 -14.03
CA LYS A 283 13.48 8.01 -14.82
C LYS A 283 13.26 7.75 -16.30
N ILE A 284 12.14 7.14 -16.67
CA ILE A 284 11.79 6.80 -18.05
C ILE A 284 11.05 8.00 -18.68
N PRO A 285 11.53 8.56 -19.80
CA PRO A 285 10.82 9.63 -20.49
C PRO A 285 9.43 9.17 -20.97
N GLU A 286 8.36 9.94 -20.81
CA GLU A 286 6.99 9.58 -21.29
C GLU A 286 6.93 9.46 -22.82
N ASP A 287 7.76 10.23 -23.53
CA ASP A 287 7.88 10.15 -24.99
C ASP A 287 8.58 8.84 -25.44
N SER A 288 9.06 8.02 -24.50
CA SER A 288 9.68 6.73 -24.76
C SER A 288 8.70 5.74 -25.38
N TYR A 289 9.22 4.84 -26.22
CA TYR A 289 8.48 3.68 -26.72
C TYR A 289 8.48 2.51 -25.73
N TRP A 290 8.94 2.75 -24.50
CA TRP A 290 8.61 1.90 -23.37
C TRP A 290 7.09 1.77 -23.20
N PHE A 291 6.42 2.92 -23.21
CA PHE A 291 4.97 3.06 -23.11
C PHE A 291 4.32 2.69 -24.46
N PRO A 292 3.39 1.73 -24.49
CA PRO A 292 2.63 1.41 -25.70
C PRO A 292 1.89 2.64 -26.20
N ARG A 293 1.73 2.76 -27.52
CA ARG A 293 0.90 3.81 -28.12
C ARG A 293 -0.51 3.26 -28.32
N ILE A 294 -1.49 3.92 -27.72
CA ILE A 294 -2.91 3.66 -27.91
C ILE A 294 -3.46 4.73 -28.86
N GLN A 295 -4.35 4.32 -29.77
CA GLN A 295 -5.03 5.23 -30.68
C GLN A 295 -6.19 5.91 -29.94
N PHE A 296 -6.13 7.24 -29.86
CA PHE A 296 -7.17 8.08 -29.31
C PHE A 296 -7.91 8.77 -30.46
N HIS A 297 -9.23 8.56 -30.54
CA HIS A 297 -10.08 9.20 -31.54
C HIS A 297 -10.65 10.50 -30.94
N PRO A 298 -10.18 11.68 -31.37
CA PRO A 298 -10.69 12.93 -30.83
C PRO A 298 -12.15 13.14 -31.26
N ASN A 299 -12.95 13.69 -30.34
CA ASN A 299 -14.29 14.14 -30.67
C ASN A 299 -14.20 15.27 -31.70
N TRP A 300 -15.01 15.21 -32.77
CA TRP A 300 -15.06 16.20 -33.84
C TRP A 300 -15.23 17.62 -33.32
N PHE A 301 -16.03 17.82 -32.27
CA PHE A 301 -16.26 19.15 -31.68
C PHE A 301 -15.07 19.70 -30.89
N LEU A 302 -14.13 18.84 -30.48
CA LEU A 302 -12.98 19.22 -29.65
C LEU A 302 -11.64 19.16 -30.40
N ALA A 303 -11.62 18.66 -31.63
CA ALA A 303 -10.41 18.47 -32.42
C ALA A 303 -9.82 19.78 -32.99
N GLY A 304 -10.52 20.91 -32.82
CA GLY A 304 -10.09 22.23 -33.29
C GLY A 304 -10.28 22.45 -34.79
N ASP A 305 -10.39 23.71 -35.20
CA ASP A 305 -10.74 24.11 -36.57
C ASP A 305 -9.78 23.60 -37.63
N SER A 306 -8.48 23.52 -37.31
CA SER A 306 -7.48 23.06 -38.27
C SER A 306 -7.61 21.56 -38.57
N ALA A 307 -7.88 20.73 -37.56
CA ALA A 307 -7.98 19.28 -37.75
C ALA A 307 -9.31 18.92 -38.43
N THR A 308 -10.41 19.55 -37.99
CA THR A 308 -11.74 19.38 -38.55
C THR A 308 -11.83 19.91 -39.98
N SER A 309 -11.32 21.12 -40.26
CA SER A 309 -11.30 21.68 -41.62
C SER A 309 -10.42 20.87 -42.56
N MET A 310 -9.28 20.34 -42.10
CA MET A 310 -8.45 19.46 -42.92
C MET A 310 -9.22 18.19 -43.27
N ALA A 311 -9.79 17.51 -42.27
CA ALA A 311 -10.58 16.30 -42.44
C ALA A 311 -11.77 16.48 -43.40
N LEU A 312 -12.50 17.60 -43.28
CA LEU A 312 -13.60 17.93 -44.20
C LEU A 312 -13.12 18.20 -45.62
N ARG A 313 -12.03 18.97 -45.79
CA ARG A 313 -11.44 19.29 -47.10
C ARG A 313 -10.87 18.06 -47.82
N THR A 314 -10.33 17.10 -47.07
CA THR A 314 -9.81 15.84 -47.62
C THR A 314 -10.85 14.72 -47.66
N SER A 315 -12.10 14.99 -47.26
CA SER A 315 -13.18 14.00 -47.12
C SER A 315 -12.75 12.75 -46.35
N SER A 316 -11.94 12.94 -45.30
CA SER A 316 -11.41 11.88 -44.46
C SER A 316 -11.91 12.02 -43.04
N GLN A 317 -11.83 10.93 -42.26
CA GLN A 317 -12.00 11.02 -40.81
C GLN A 317 -10.87 11.84 -40.18
N ILE A 318 -11.10 12.38 -38.98
CA ILE A 318 -10.04 13.00 -38.19
C ILE A 318 -9.02 11.90 -37.86
N THR A 319 -7.74 12.20 -38.12
CA THR A 319 -6.67 11.24 -37.89
C THR A 319 -6.57 10.94 -36.39
N PRO A 320 -6.55 9.66 -35.98
CA PRO A 320 -6.40 9.30 -34.57
C PRO A 320 -5.07 9.81 -34.02
N GLU A 321 -5.08 10.33 -32.80
CA GLU A 321 -3.87 10.72 -32.08
C GLU A 321 -3.26 9.50 -31.37
N GLU A 322 -1.96 9.27 -31.51
CA GLU A 322 -1.27 8.23 -30.75
C GLU A 322 -0.80 8.76 -29.39
N ARG A 323 -1.41 8.30 -28.30
CA ARG A 323 -1.03 8.67 -26.92
C ARG A 323 -0.28 7.52 -26.23
N PRO A 324 0.77 7.80 -25.44
CA PRO A 324 1.43 6.77 -24.66
C PRO A 324 0.53 6.35 -23.50
N ASP A 325 0.39 5.04 -23.31
CA ASP A 325 -0.19 4.45 -22.11
C ASP A 325 0.87 4.41 -21.01
N LEU A 326 0.76 5.34 -20.06
CA LEU A 326 1.73 5.50 -18.98
C LEU A 326 1.57 4.46 -17.87
N ASP A 327 0.42 3.78 -17.81
CA ASP A 327 0.02 2.90 -16.71
C ASP A 327 -0.09 1.43 -17.14
N TRP A 328 0.31 1.12 -18.38
CA TRP A 328 0.18 -0.23 -18.97
C TRP A 328 0.75 -1.37 -18.11
N LEU A 329 1.85 -1.13 -17.38
CA LEU A 329 2.50 -2.17 -16.58
C LEU A 329 1.80 -2.31 -15.22
N GLU A 330 1.39 -1.19 -14.63
CA GLU A 330 0.57 -1.13 -13.42
C GLU A 330 -0.73 -1.89 -13.64
N SER A 331 -1.49 -1.56 -14.68
CA SER A 331 -2.74 -2.24 -15.00
C SER A 331 -2.53 -3.74 -15.25
N ALA A 332 -1.50 -4.12 -16.01
CA ALA A 332 -1.21 -5.53 -16.29
C ALA A 332 -0.85 -6.33 -15.02
N VAL A 333 -0.10 -5.74 -14.09
CA VAL A 333 0.30 -6.41 -12.84
C VAL A 333 -0.86 -6.44 -11.84
N LEU A 334 -1.59 -5.33 -11.69
CA LEU A 334 -2.73 -5.24 -10.78
C LEU A 334 -3.85 -6.19 -11.17
N GLU A 335 -4.15 -6.34 -12.47
CA GLU A 335 -5.13 -7.32 -12.97
C GLU A 335 -4.81 -8.73 -12.44
N LYS A 336 -3.53 -9.13 -12.42
CA LYS A 336 -3.13 -10.45 -11.91
C LYS A 336 -3.24 -10.55 -10.40
N ILE A 337 -2.86 -9.50 -9.67
CA ILE A 337 -2.99 -9.45 -8.20
C ILE A 337 -4.47 -9.56 -7.79
N HIS A 338 -5.36 -8.79 -8.44
CA HIS A 338 -6.81 -8.84 -8.18
C HIS A 338 -7.38 -10.21 -8.52
N HIS A 339 -6.94 -10.82 -9.62
CA HIS A 339 -7.34 -12.18 -9.96
C HIS A 339 -6.89 -13.22 -8.91
N HIS A 340 -5.71 -13.06 -8.28
CA HIS A 340 -5.30 -13.96 -7.19
C HIS A 340 -6.24 -13.87 -5.98
N LEU A 341 -6.63 -12.65 -5.61
CA LEU A 341 -7.60 -12.44 -4.53
C LEU A 341 -8.95 -13.05 -4.90
N GLU A 342 -9.43 -12.81 -6.12
CA GLU A 342 -10.67 -13.40 -6.63
C GLU A 342 -10.66 -14.93 -6.57
N LEU A 343 -9.56 -15.58 -6.96
CA LEU A 343 -9.41 -17.04 -6.87
C LEU A 343 -9.46 -17.53 -5.41
N ALA A 344 -8.82 -16.82 -4.48
CA ALA A 344 -8.84 -17.19 -3.06
C ALA A 344 -10.26 -17.05 -2.46
N LEU A 345 -10.97 -15.97 -2.80
CA LEU A 345 -12.36 -15.73 -2.39
C LEU A 345 -13.31 -16.78 -2.98
N ARG A 346 -13.21 -17.07 -4.29
CA ARG A 346 -14.00 -18.13 -4.95
C ARG A 346 -13.77 -19.51 -4.35
N ALA A 347 -12.54 -19.81 -3.96
CA ALA A 347 -12.19 -21.06 -3.29
C ALA A 347 -12.62 -21.11 -1.81
N LYS A 348 -13.23 -20.04 -1.29
CA LYS A 348 -13.64 -19.87 0.12
C LYS A 348 -12.48 -20.07 1.11
N LYS A 349 -11.26 -19.74 0.69
CA LYS A 349 -10.04 -19.82 1.52
C LYS A 349 -9.82 -18.48 2.22
N TRP A 350 -10.63 -18.21 3.24
CA TRP A 350 -10.72 -16.88 3.85
C TRP A 350 -9.43 -16.39 4.52
N GLU A 351 -8.69 -17.27 5.20
CA GLU A 351 -7.36 -16.93 5.74
C GLU A 351 -6.36 -16.53 4.64
N LEU A 352 -6.41 -17.23 3.50
CA LEU A 352 -5.58 -16.90 2.35
C LEU A 352 -5.97 -15.54 1.78
N SER A 353 -7.26 -15.28 1.61
CA SER A 353 -7.78 -13.98 1.17
C SER A 353 -7.33 -12.86 2.10
N LEU A 354 -7.38 -13.07 3.42
CA LEU A 354 -6.93 -12.09 4.40
C LEU A 354 -5.44 -11.78 4.27
N ARG A 355 -4.60 -12.81 4.07
CA ARG A 355 -3.16 -12.61 3.80
C ARG A 355 -2.93 -11.80 2.51
N LEU A 356 -3.66 -12.10 1.44
CA LEU A 356 -3.55 -11.39 0.17
C LEU A 356 -4.03 -9.92 0.25
N VAL A 357 -5.08 -9.65 1.01
CA VAL A 357 -5.51 -8.27 1.31
C VAL A 357 -4.47 -7.57 2.17
N SER A 358 -3.88 -8.24 3.16
CA SER A 358 -2.83 -7.67 4.00
C SER A 358 -1.58 -7.26 3.21
N ASP A 359 -1.24 -7.99 2.13
CA ASP A 359 -0.14 -7.62 1.23
C ASP A 359 -0.34 -6.26 0.53
N LEU A 360 -1.58 -5.75 0.47
CA LEU A 360 -1.88 -4.40 -0.03
C LEU A 360 -1.18 -3.32 0.80
N GLN A 361 -0.92 -3.54 2.09
CA GLN A 361 -0.22 -2.59 2.96
C GLN A 361 1.16 -2.21 2.41
N HIS A 362 1.89 -3.18 1.83
CA HIS A 362 3.19 -2.89 1.23
C HIS A 362 3.04 -2.00 -0.01
N ARG A 363 2.04 -2.27 -0.86
CA ARG A 363 1.76 -1.47 -2.05
C ARG A 363 1.29 -0.06 -1.71
N ALA A 364 0.40 0.07 -0.73
CA ALA A 364 -0.10 1.33 -0.19
C ALA A 364 1.03 2.28 0.21
N SER A 365 2.04 1.78 0.94
CA SER A 365 3.21 2.58 1.31
C SER A 365 4.01 3.06 0.09
N VAL A 366 4.14 2.23 -0.95
CA VAL A 366 4.84 2.60 -2.18
C VAL A 366 4.07 3.65 -2.98
N TYR A 367 2.74 3.51 -3.07
CA TYR A 367 1.88 4.50 -3.73
C TYR A 367 1.97 5.86 -3.05
N ALA A 368 1.83 5.88 -1.71
CA ALA A 368 1.91 7.10 -0.91
C ALA A 368 3.27 7.80 -1.07
N HIS A 369 4.39 7.06 -0.91
CA HIS A 369 5.72 7.65 -0.99
C HIS A 369 6.05 8.22 -2.38
N GLY A 370 5.59 7.55 -3.44
CA GLY A 370 5.77 7.99 -4.83
C GLY A 370 4.74 9.02 -5.32
N LEU A 371 3.73 9.34 -4.52
CA LEU A 371 2.56 10.14 -4.89
C LEU A 371 1.81 9.56 -6.12
N TYR A 372 1.73 8.23 -6.21
CA TYR A 372 0.95 7.50 -7.22
C TYR A 372 -0.49 7.30 -6.74
N PHE A 373 -1.17 8.40 -6.43
CA PHE A 373 -2.43 8.37 -5.69
C PHE A 373 -3.57 7.69 -6.47
N GLN A 374 -3.75 8.03 -7.74
CA GLN A 374 -4.79 7.43 -8.58
C GLN A 374 -4.64 5.91 -8.72
N THR A 375 -3.42 5.43 -8.98
CA THR A 375 -3.14 3.98 -9.05
C THR A 375 -3.47 3.28 -7.74
N GLY A 376 -3.21 3.92 -6.60
CA GLY A 376 -3.60 3.43 -5.30
C GLY A 376 -5.12 3.34 -5.16
N LEU A 377 -5.83 4.43 -5.45
CA LEU A 377 -7.31 4.47 -5.39
C LEU A 377 -7.95 3.38 -6.24
N ASP A 378 -7.46 3.18 -7.47
CA ASP A 378 -7.98 2.15 -8.37
C ASP A 378 -7.75 0.73 -7.82
N ASP A 379 -6.59 0.46 -7.20
CA ASP A 379 -6.28 -0.81 -6.51
C ASP A 379 -7.24 -1.04 -5.32
N PHE A 380 -7.45 -0.03 -4.47
CA PHE A 380 -8.38 -0.12 -3.34
C PHE A 380 -9.83 -0.32 -3.78
N ALA A 381 -10.28 0.37 -4.83
CA ALA A 381 -11.63 0.24 -5.37
C ALA A 381 -11.86 -1.15 -5.97
N ALA A 382 -10.88 -1.70 -6.70
CA ALA A 382 -10.97 -3.06 -7.24
C ALA A 382 -11.05 -4.12 -6.13
N VAL A 383 -10.24 -3.98 -5.07
CA VAL A 383 -10.32 -4.89 -3.90
C VAL A 383 -11.68 -4.77 -3.21
N ARG A 384 -12.22 -3.56 -3.04
CA ARG A 384 -13.55 -3.36 -2.44
C ARG A 384 -14.64 -4.08 -3.23
N LEU A 385 -14.67 -3.91 -4.55
CA LEU A 385 -15.68 -4.55 -5.40
C LEU A 385 -15.64 -6.08 -5.28
N LEU A 386 -14.44 -6.67 -5.17
CA LEU A 386 -14.31 -8.10 -4.90
C LEU A 386 -14.85 -8.48 -3.52
N LEU A 387 -14.56 -7.70 -2.47
CA LEU A 387 -15.10 -7.97 -1.13
C LEU A 387 -16.63 -7.84 -1.10
N GLU A 388 -17.20 -6.81 -1.71
CA GLU A 388 -18.66 -6.61 -1.83
C GLU A 388 -19.34 -7.77 -2.56
N GLN A 389 -18.66 -8.38 -3.54
CA GLN A 389 -19.19 -9.51 -4.30
C GLN A 389 -19.22 -10.82 -3.49
N TYR A 390 -18.15 -11.13 -2.74
CA TYR A 390 -17.98 -12.46 -2.13
C TYR A 390 -18.28 -12.51 -0.63
N LEU A 391 -18.22 -11.39 0.09
CA LEU A 391 -18.58 -11.36 1.52
C LEU A 391 -20.03 -11.82 1.79
N PRO A 392 -21.05 -11.47 0.97
CA PRO A 392 -22.42 -11.95 1.18
C PRO A 392 -22.59 -13.48 1.13
N GLU A 393 -21.61 -14.23 0.60
CA GLU A 393 -21.64 -15.70 0.58
C GLU A 393 -21.26 -16.33 1.94
N LEU A 394 -20.75 -15.55 2.89
CA LEU A 394 -20.37 -16.02 4.21
C LEU A 394 -21.61 -16.20 5.09
N ASP A 395 -21.67 -17.31 5.83
CA ASP A 395 -22.70 -17.47 6.84
C ASP A 395 -22.39 -16.57 8.05
N SER A 396 -23.19 -15.53 8.28
CA SER A 396 -23.02 -14.62 9.40
C SER A 396 -23.35 -15.24 10.76
N LYS A 397 -24.02 -16.40 10.79
CA LYS A 397 -24.35 -17.12 12.04
C LYS A 397 -23.20 -18.00 12.54
N ASN A 398 -22.30 -18.42 11.66
CA ASN A 398 -21.14 -19.20 12.05
C ASN A 398 -20.03 -18.25 12.56
N SER A 399 -19.54 -18.52 13.78
CA SER A 399 -18.56 -17.67 14.47
C SER A 399 -17.27 -17.52 13.66
N GLU A 400 -16.75 -18.60 13.08
CA GLU A 400 -15.50 -18.56 12.32
C GLU A 400 -15.64 -17.75 11.03
N THR A 401 -16.70 -17.93 10.25
CA THR A 401 -16.93 -17.14 9.03
C THR A 401 -17.20 -15.66 9.33
N SER A 402 -17.85 -15.36 10.46
CA SER A 402 -18.03 -14.00 10.95
C SER A 402 -16.69 -13.32 11.30
N LYS A 403 -15.76 -14.03 11.95
CA LYS A 403 -14.40 -13.53 12.22
C LYS A 403 -13.68 -13.15 10.94
N HIS A 404 -13.75 -13.98 9.91
CA HIS A 404 -13.12 -13.71 8.62
C HIS A 404 -13.74 -12.50 7.91
N ALA A 405 -15.07 -12.34 7.96
CA ALA A 405 -15.75 -11.18 7.39
C ALA A 405 -15.31 -9.87 8.07
N ILE A 406 -15.24 -9.87 9.41
CA ILE A 406 -14.77 -8.73 10.20
C ILE A 406 -13.32 -8.42 9.85
N ALA A 407 -12.44 -9.43 9.86
CA ALA A 407 -11.02 -9.24 9.59
C ALA A 407 -10.74 -8.70 8.18
N LEU A 408 -11.45 -9.18 7.15
CA LEU A 408 -11.29 -8.71 5.78
C LEU A 408 -11.73 -7.24 5.62
N ALA A 409 -12.90 -6.90 6.17
CA ALA A 409 -13.44 -5.54 6.10
C ALA A 409 -12.57 -4.54 6.88
N ASP A 410 -12.14 -4.92 8.10
CA ASP A 410 -11.24 -4.12 8.94
C ASP A 410 -9.89 -3.89 8.27
N THR A 411 -9.26 -4.96 7.77
CA THR A 411 -7.94 -4.88 7.14
C THR A 411 -7.99 -3.97 5.91
N TRP A 412 -9.02 -4.09 5.06
CA TRP A 412 -9.16 -3.21 3.90
C TRP A 412 -9.35 -1.74 4.31
N ALA A 413 -10.25 -1.45 5.25
CA ALA A 413 -10.52 -0.09 5.71
C ALA A 413 -9.29 0.54 6.38
N ALA A 414 -8.60 -0.19 7.25
CA ALA A 414 -7.40 0.27 7.94
C ALA A 414 -6.24 0.55 6.97
N ILE A 415 -6.03 -0.29 5.95
CA ILE A 415 -4.98 -0.06 4.95
C ILE A 415 -5.32 1.16 4.08
N ALA A 416 -6.58 1.35 3.70
CA ALA A 416 -7.01 2.53 2.94
C ALA A 416 -6.79 3.84 3.73
N GLN A 417 -7.17 3.86 5.01
CA GLN A 417 -6.96 5.01 5.89
C GLN A 417 -5.46 5.32 6.08
N ASN A 418 -4.64 4.29 6.30
CA ASN A 418 -3.19 4.45 6.40
C ASN A 418 -2.58 4.98 5.09
N PHE A 419 -3.07 4.54 3.93
CA PHE A 419 -2.64 5.05 2.63
C PHE A 419 -2.93 6.56 2.49
N PHE A 420 -4.12 7.02 2.91
CA PHE A 420 -4.45 8.44 2.86
C PHE A 420 -3.57 9.26 3.79
N LEU A 421 -3.46 8.86 5.06
CA LEU A 421 -2.63 9.58 6.04
C LEU A 421 -1.16 9.65 5.61
N GLU A 422 -0.59 8.55 5.10
CA GLU A 422 0.79 8.55 4.60
C GLU A 422 0.95 9.37 3.31
N THR A 423 -0.07 9.46 2.47
CA THR A 423 -0.05 10.34 1.29
C THR A 423 -0.07 11.80 1.69
N LEU A 424 -0.95 12.21 2.62
CA LEU A 424 -1.00 13.58 3.16
C LEU A 424 0.32 13.95 3.84
N ARG A 425 0.90 13.01 4.59
CA ARG A 425 2.25 13.15 5.16
C ARG A 425 3.32 13.32 4.09
N ARG A 426 3.25 12.57 2.98
CA ARG A 426 4.21 12.71 1.89
C ARG A 426 4.13 14.09 1.24
N ILE A 427 2.93 14.67 1.08
CA ILE A 427 2.76 16.04 0.57
C ILE A 427 3.53 17.04 1.44
N GLN A 428 3.40 16.95 2.77
CA GLN A 428 4.10 17.85 3.69
C GLN A 428 5.62 17.66 3.68
N THR A 429 6.09 16.41 3.67
CA THR A 429 7.54 16.13 3.68
C THR A 429 8.21 16.48 2.35
N PHE A 430 7.49 16.35 1.24
CA PHE A 430 7.99 16.68 -0.09
C PHE A 430 8.26 18.18 -0.29
N ASP A 431 7.64 19.06 0.50
CA ASP A 431 7.94 20.51 0.50
C ASP A 431 9.45 20.76 0.61
N LYS A 432 10.16 20.03 1.49
CA LYS A 432 11.61 20.18 1.65
C LYS A 432 12.39 19.82 0.38
N ASP A 433 11.99 18.75 -0.30
CA ASP A 433 12.60 18.31 -1.56
C ASP A 433 12.36 19.34 -2.67
N LEU A 434 11.14 19.88 -2.74
CA LEU A 434 10.75 20.92 -3.70
C LEU A 434 11.50 22.23 -3.47
N MET A 435 11.63 22.67 -2.21
CA MET A 435 12.38 23.87 -1.85
C MET A 435 13.86 23.75 -2.19
N ARG A 436 14.45 22.56 -2.00
CA ARG A 436 15.83 22.28 -2.43
C ARG A 436 15.98 22.39 -3.95
N PHE A 437 15.05 21.81 -4.71
CA PHE A 437 15.05 21.93 -6.16
C PHE A 437 14.97 23.40 -6.63
N PHE A 438 14.14 24.22 -5.98
CA PHE A 438 14.06 25.65 -6.28
C PHE A 438 15.31 26.45 -5.92
N ALA A 439 16.06 26.03 -4.89
CA ALA A 439 17.32 26.64 -4.50
C ALA A 439 18.46 26.32 -5.48
N GLU A 440 18.48 25.10 -6.04
CA GLU A 440 19.47 24.66 -7.02
C GLU A 440 19.25 25.32 -8.41
N ASP A 441 18.00 25.68 -8.75
CA ASP A 441 17.57 26.30 -10.04
C ASP A 441 18.07 25.55 -11.31
N ASP A 442 18.35 24.25 -11.18
CA ASP A 442 18.67 23.37 -12.31
C ASP A 442 17.40 22.76 -12.90
N TRP A 443 16.99 23.26 -14.07
CA TRP A 443 15.83 22.77 -14.81
C TRP A 443 16.19 21.69 -15.85
N SER A 444 17.36 21.05 -15.71
CA SER A 444 17.75 19.94 -16.56
C SER A 444 16.86 18.70 -16.34
N PHE A 445 16.79 17.83 -17.35
CA PHE A 445 16.08 16.55 -17.22
C PHE A 445 16.66 15.70 -16.09
N ALA A 446 17.99 15.76 -15.87
CA ALA A 446 18.67 15.01 -14.83
C ALA A 446 18.24 15.46 -13.42
N ALA A 447 18.16 16.77 -13.17
CA ALA A 447 17.70 17.31 -11.90
C ALA A 447 16.22 16.99 -11.62
N SER A 448 15.36 17.05 -12.65
CA SER A 448 13.93 16.73 -12.49
C SER A 448 13.63 15.28 -12.14
N LYS A 449 14.59 14.35 -12.30
CA LYS A 449 14.39 12.93 -11.92
C LYS A 449 14.11 12.74 -10.44
N ASN A 450 14.57 13.65 -9.59
CA ASN A 450 14.31 13.56 -8.15
C ASN A 450 12.89 14.00 -7.77
N LEU A 451 12.13 14.58 -8.71
CA LEU A 451 10.76 15.01 -8.50
C LEU A 451 9.77 13.86 -8.78
N PRO A 452 8.58 13.85 -8.14
CA PRO A 452 7.50 12.93 -8.43
C PRO A 452 7.10 12.93 -9.91
N ALA A 453 6.65 11.78 -10.40
CA ALA A 453 6.35 11.56 -11.82
C ALA A 453 5.35 12.59 -12.39
N PHE A 454 4.29 12.93 -11.63
CA PHE A 454 3.28 13.90 -12.07
C PHE A 454 3.87 15.31 -12.29
N LEU A 455 4.82 15.75 -11.46
CA LEU A 455 5.49 17.03 -11.64
C LEU A 455 6.42 17.01 -12.85
N GLN A 456 7.10 15.89 -13.11
CA GLN A 456 7.96 15.78 -14.28
C GLN A 456 7.18 15.95 -15.59
N VAL A 457 5.99 15.36 -15.68
CA VAL A 457 5.08 15.51 -16.84
C VAL A 457 4.78 16.99 -17.07
N LYS A 458 4.47 17.73 -16.00
CA LYS A 458 4.09 19.16 -16.05
C LYS A 458 5.28 20.08 -16.30
N ILE A 459 6.46 19.75 -15.79
CA ILE A 459 7.70 20.54 -15.93
C ILE A 459 8.35 20.31 -17.31
N ARG A 460 8.22 19.13 -17.92
CA ARG A 460 8.90 18.81 -19.18
C ARG A 460 8.63 19.78 -20.34
N PRO A 461 7.39 20.27 -20.57
CA PRO A 461 7.15 21.33 -21.55
C PRO A 461 7.97 22.59 -21.27
N LEU A 462 8.15 22.97 -20.00
CA LEU A 462 8.98 24.11 -19.60
C LEU A 462 10.45 23.85 -19.91
N GLN A 463 10.96 22.64 -19.62
CA GLN A 463 12.34 22.26 -19.97
C GLN A 463 12.59 22.35 -21.48
N LYS A 464 11.64 21.86 -22.31
CA LYS A 464 11.73 21.96 -23.78
C LYS A 464 11.80 23.42 -24.23
N ARG A 465 11.05 24.33 -23.59
CA ARG A 465 11.07 25.77 -23.87
C ARG A 465 12.38 26.43 -23.41
N ILE A 466 12.91 26.08 -22.23
CA ILE A 466 14.19 26.60 -21.73
C ILE A 466 15.34 26.19 -22.66
N VAL A 467 15.37 24.92 -23.11
CA VAL A 467 16.37 24.45 -24.08
C VAL A 467 16.24 25.18 -25.42
N PHE A 468 15.01 25.52 -25.82
CA PHE A 468 14.78 26.31 -27.02
C PHE A 468 15.29 27.75 -26.88
N GLU A 469 15.01 28.42 -25.76
CA GLU A 469 15.56 29.74 -25.42
C GLU A 469 17.09 29.73 -25.48
N GLN A 470 17.73 28.77 -24.80
CA GLN A 470 19.18 28.63 -24.80
C GLN A 470 19.77 28.37 -26.20
N LYS A 471 19.05 27.67 -27.08
CA LYS A 471 19.51 27.41 -28.45
C LYS A 471 19.46 28.63 -29.36
N ILE A 472 18.44 29.48 -29.20
CA ILE A 472 18.24 30.66 -30.05
C ILE A 472 18.98 31.87 -29.47
N GLU A 473 18.76 32.15 -28.20
CA GLU A 473 19.20 33.36 -27.51
C GLU A 473 20.53 33.18 -26.76
N GLN A 474 21.11 31.97 -26.75
CA GLN A 474 22.33 31.58 -26.02
C GLN A 474 22.26 31.75 -24.48
N ARG A 475 21.11 32.15 -23.96
CA ARG A 475 20.84 32.31 -22.52
C ARG A 475 19.39 31.96 -22.20
N ARG A 476 19.13 31.64 -20.93
CA ARG A 476 17.77 31.51 -20.40
C ARG A 476 17.18 32.91 -20.18
N LEU A 477 15.99 33.17 -20.72
CA LEU A 477 15.25 34.41 -20.51
C LEU A 477 14.20 34.26 -19.40
N SER A 478 13.64 33.06 -19.28
CA SER A 478 12.63 32.72 -18.27
C SER A 478 13.15 32.93 -16.84
N ARG A 479 12.52 33.83 -16.08
CA ARG A 479 12.89 34.14 -14.68
C ARG A 479 12.63 32.95 -13.74
N PRO A 480 13.48 32.68 -12.72
CA PRO A 480 13.28 31.59 -11.76
C PRO A 480 11.93 31.62 -11.06
N LYS A 481 11.52 32.79 -10.55
CA LYS A 481 10.24 32.96 -9.86
C LYS A 481 9.02 32.58 -10.72
N TYR A 482 9.08 32.84 -12.03
CA TYR A 482 8.00 32.47 -12.94
C TYR A 482 7.88 30.94 -13.06
N LEU A 483 9.00 30.24 -13.19
CA LEU A 483 8.99 28.77 -13.27
C LEU A 483 8.55 28.15 -11.92
N GLN A 484 8.99 28.72 -10.80
CA GLN A 484 8.56 28.31 -9.46
C GLN A 484 7.03 28.43 -9.30
N GLN A 485 6.43 29.55 -9.72
CA GLN A 485 4.98 29.74 -9.70
C GLN A 485 4.25 28.66 -10.52
N LEU A 486 4.73 28.36 -11.74
CA LEU A 486 4.13 27.31 -12.57
C LEU A 486 4.26 25.91 -11.97
N THR A 487 5.41 25.60 -11.36
CA THR A 487 5.62 24.30 -10.70
C THR A 487 4.75 24.15 -9.46
N ILE A 488 4.64 25.20 -8.64
CA ILE A 488 3.75 25.20 -7.48
C ILE A 488 2.30 25.10 -7.91
N LYS A 489 1.88 25.81 -8.96
CA LYS A 489 0.54 25.67 -9.53
C LYS A 489 0.25 24.21 -9.89
N ALA A 490 1.16 23.57 -10.62
CA ALA A 490 1.03 22.16 -11.00
C ALA A 490 1.03 21.21 -9.78
N ALA A 491 1.77 21.53 -8.72
CA ALA A 491 1.77 20.78 -7.48
C ALA A 491 0.44 20.90 -6.74
N LEU A 492 -0.06 22.13 -6.56
CA LEU A 492 -1.33 22.43 -5.90
C LEU A 492 -2.52 21.82 -6.65
N GLU A 493 -2.54 21.90 -7.99
CA GLU A 493 -3.58 21.25 -8.81
C GLU A 493 -3.69 19.74 -8.52
N GLU A 494 -2.58 19.05 -8.26
CA GLU A 494 -2.59 17.63 -7.95
C GLU A 494 -2.88 17.37 -6.47
N TYR A 495 -2.31 18.16 -5.56
CA TYR A 495 -2.58 18.02 -4.12
C TYR A 495 -4.05 18.26 -3.78
N PHE A 496 -4.71 19.21 -4.44
CA PHE A 496 -6.12 19.49 -4.19
C PHE A 496 -6.99 18.32 -4.63
N LYS A 497 -6.73 17.72 -5.79
CA LYS A 497 -7.41 16.49 -6.21
C LYS A 497 -7.23 15.36 -5.20
N ILE A 498 -6.02 15.20 -4.65
CA ILE A 498 -5.75 14.19 -3.63
C ILE A 498 -6.58 14.47 -2.36
N VAL A 499 -6.55 15.71 -1.86
CA VAL A 499 -7.29 16.10 -0.65
C VAL A 499 -8.80 15.95 -0.83
N GLU A 500 -9.34 16.42 -1.95
CA GLU A 500 -10.76 16.27 -2.29
C GLU A 500 -11.15 14.79 -2.42
N ALA A 501 -10.33 13.98 -3.11
CA ALA A 501 -10.61 12.55 -3.25
C ALA A 501 -10.52 11.78 -1.93
N VAL A 502 -9.65 12.18 -1.00
CA VAL A 502 -9.63 11.61 0.37
C VAL A 502 -10.93 11.96 1.09
N ALA A 503 -11.37 13.22 1.03
CA ALA A 503 -12.65 13.64 1.62
C ALA A 503 -13.84 12.91 0.99
N ASP A 504 -13.87 12.77 -0.33
CA ASP A 504 -14.93 12.05 -1.04
C ASP A 504 -14.93 10.56 -0.69
N PHE A 505 -13.76 9.93 -0.59
CA PHE A 505 -13.66 8.51 -0.23
C PHE A 505 -14.18 8.26 1.20
N GLU A 506 -13.74 9.07 2.16
CA GLU A 506 -14.20 8.96 3.55
C GLU A 506 -15.70 9.23 3.65
N SER A 507 -16.19 10.29 3.02
CA SER A 507 -17.59 10.71 3.13
C SER A 507 -18.59 9.86 2.34
N THR A 508 -18.16 9.19 1.28
CA THR A 508 -19.10 8.46 0.41
C THR A 508 -18.79 6.97 0.30
N GLU A 509 -17.54 6.60 0.02
CA GLU A 509 -17.20 5.23 -0.33
C GLU A 509 -17.15 4.28 0.87
N LEU A 510 -16.62 4.73 2.02
CA LEU A 510 -16.61 3.93 3.26
C LEU A 510 -18.02 3.71 3.85
N PRO A 511 -18.88 4.75 3.98
CA PRO A 511 -20.26 4.56 4.43
C PRO A 511 -21.07 3.65 3.50
N LYS A 512 -20.93 3.78 2.17
CA LYS A 512 -21.57 2.88 1.20
C LYS A 512 -21.14 1.44 1.43
N PHE A 513 -19.84 1.20 1.62
CA PHE A 513 -19.34 -0.16 1.90
C PHE A 513 -19.95 -0.72 3.19
N ALA A 514 -19.98 0.06 4.26
CA ALA A 514 -20.62 -0.35 5.52
C ALA A 514 -22.12 -0.67 5.34
N GLN A 515 -22.86 0.15 4.59
CA GLN A 515 -24.27 -0.10 4.27
C GLN A 515 -24.46 -1.39 3.46
N THR A 516 -23.60 -1.64 2.46
CA THR A 516 -23.61 -2.90 1.70
C THR A 516 -23.39 -4.11 2.61
N LEU A 517 -22.46 -4.01 3.58
CA LEU A 517 -22.23 -5.08 4.56
C LEU A 517 -23.44 -5.32 5.46
N VAL A 518 -24.12 -4.27 5.92
CA VAL A 518 -25.38 -4.40 6.68
C VAL A 518 -26.45 -5.08 5.82
N ALA A 519 -26.64 -4.62 4.58
CA ALA A 519 -27.63 -5.18 3.64
C ALA A 519 -27.36 -6.66 3.32
N SER A 520 -26.09 -7.08 3.29
CA SER A 520 -25.66 -8.46 3.09
C SER A 520 -25.75 -9.35 4.34
N GLY A 521 -26.17 -8.83 5.49
CA GLY A 521 -26.32 -9.60 6.72
C GLY A 521 -25.06 -9.71 7.58
N HIS A 522 -24.08 -8.83 7.39
CA HIS A 522 -22.83 -8.77 8.16
C HIS A 522 -22.68 -7.48 9.01
N PRO A 523 -23.59 -7.23 9.98
CA PRO A 523 -23.58 -5.99 10.77
C PRO A 523 -22.33 -5.83 11.65
N ALA A 524 -21.72 -6.94 12.11
CA ALA A 524 -20.49 -6.88 12.90
C ALA A 524 -19.30 -6.35 12.08
N ALA A 525 -19.15 -6.80 10.82
CA ALA A 525 -18.11 -6.29 9.92
C ALA A 525 -18.36 -4.82 9.56
N ALA A 526 -19.63 -4.45 9.32
CA ALA A 526 -20.01 -3.05 9.07
C ALA A 526 -19.66 -2.14 10.26
N THR A 527 -19.89 -2.60 11.49
CA THR A 527 -19.57 -1.85 12.71
C THR A 527 -18.08 -1.57 12.81
N GLN A 528 -17.24 -2.57 12.52
CA GLN A 528 -15.79 -2.39 12.54
C GLN A 528 -15.33 -1.35 11.51
N VAL A 529 -15.90 -1.37 10.29
CA VAL A 529 -15.61 -0.35 9.27
C VAL A 529 -16.00 1.03 9.78
N VAL A 530 -17.22 1.20 10.31
CA VAL A 530 -17.71 2.49 10.82
C VAL A 530 -16.84 3.02 11.97
N LEU A 531 -16.47 2.16 12.92
CA LEU A 531 -15.60 2.53 14.03
C LEU A 531 -14.20 2.95 13.54
N SER A 532 -13.66 2.30 12.52
CA SER A 532 -12.39 2.71 11.89
C SER A 532 -12.51 4.07 11.21
N THR A 533 -13.62 4.33 10.50
CA THR A 533 -13.87 5.61 9.80
C THR A 533 -13.99 6.75 10.81
N LEU A 534 -14.67 6.54 11.94
CA LEU A 534 -14.77 7.53 13.01
C LEU A 534 -13.40 7.90 13.60
N HIS A 535 -12.49 6.94 13.71
CA HIS A 535 -11.10 7.21 14.12
C HIS A 535 -10.35 8.07 13.10
N SER A 536 -10.60 7.87 11.82
CA SER A 536 -10.01 8.70 10.76
C SER A 536 -10.59 10.10 10.74
N ASN A 537 -11.91 10.25 10.94
CA ASN A 537 -12.57 11.55 11.09
C ASN A 537 -12.03 12.36 12.27
N TRP A 538 -11.49 11.71 13.30
CA TRP A 538 -10.80 12.42 14.39
C TRP A 538 -9.40 12.91 14.00
N LYS A 539 -8.69 12.22 13.12
CA LYS A 539 -7.32 12.56 12.73
C LYS A 539 -7.24 13.56 11.58
N LEU A 540 -8.09 13.41 10.56
CA LEU A 540 -8.01 14.16 9.30
C LEU A 540 -8.11 15.69 9.47
N PRO A 541 -8.96 16.25 10.35
CA PRO A 541 -9.04 17.70 10.54
C PRO A 541 -7.67 18.33 10.88
N GLY A 542 -6.92 17.73 11.80
CA GLY A 542 -5.59 18.23 12.16
C GLY A 542 -4.58 18.17 11.00
N TRP A 543 -4.69 17.17 10.11
CA TRP A 543 -3.88 17.11 8.89
C TRP A 543 -4.23 18.22 7.91
N TYR A 544 -5.51 18.60 7.80
CA TYR A 544 -5.92 19.70 6.94
C TYR A 544 -5.47 21.05 7.47
N ASP A 545 -5.49 21.28 8.78
CA ASP A 545 -4.94 22.50 9.37
C ASP A 545 -3.42 22.65 9.06
N ASP A 546 -2.68 21.53 9.07
CA ASP A 546 -1.27 21.53 8.68
C ASP A 546 -1.08 21.80 7.17
N LEU A 547 -1.96 21.25 6.33
CA LEU A 547 -1.93 21.46 4.87
C LEU A 547 -2.35 22.87 4.46
N GLU A 548 -3.34 23.45 5.14
CA GLU A 548 -3.74 24.85 4.96
C GLU A 548 -2.55 25.78 5.26
N ARG A 549 -1.84 25.53 6.37
CA ARG A 549 -0.61 26.24 6.71
C ARG A 549 0.46 26.08 5.63
N LEU A 550 0.64 24.87 5.07
CA LEU A 550 1.58 24.62 3.97
C LEU A 550 1.18 25.41 2.70
N PHE A 551 -0.07 25.33 2.28
CA PHE A 551 -0.55 25.98 1.06
C PHE A 551 -0.56 27.51 1.18
N THR A 552 -0.82 28.04 2.37
CA THR A 552 -0.66 29.47 2.67
C THR A 552 0.80 29.93 2.50
N ARG A 553 1.79 29.08 2.80
CA ARG A 553 3.21 29.41 2.49
C ARG A 553 3.46 29.46 0.99
N TYR A 554 2.82 28.61 0.19
CA TYR A 554 2.96 28.60 -1.26
C TYR A 554 2.41 29.87 -1.92
N ALA A 555 1.47 30.57 -1.29
CA ALA A 555 0.98 31.87 -1.76
C ALA A 555 2.11 32.90 -1.97
N LYS A 556 3.25 32.78 -1.25
CA LYS A 556 4.44 33.63 -1.42
C LYS A 556 5.08 33.56 -2.81
N TYR A 557 4.78 32.52 -3.59
CA TYR A 557 5.31 32.33 -4.94
C TYR A 557 4.38 32.86 -6.04
N GLN A 558 3.21 33.38 -5.69
CA GLN A 558 2.35 34.07 -6.64
C GLN A 558 2.94 35.43 -6.99
N LEU A 559 3.36 35.59 -8.26
CA LEU A 559 3.92 36.84 -8.78
C LEU A 559 3.01 37.47 -9.84
N TYR A 560 2.38 36.64 -10.68
CA TYR A 560 1.44 37.07 -11.70
C TYR A 560 0.02 36.70 -11.31
N ASP A 561 -0.90 37.67 -11.43
CA ASP A 561 -2.31 37.55 -11.03
C ASP A 561 -3.25 37.26 -12.21
N ASP A 562 -2.73 37.16 -13.43
CA ASP A 562 -3.53 36.75 -14.59
C ASP A 562 -4.16 35.37 -14.32
N GLU A 563 -5.41 35.15 -14.77
CA GLU A 563 -6.15 33.90 -14.49
C GLU A 563 -5.37 32.64 -14.89
N MET A 564 -4.56 32.72 -15.95
CA MET A 564 -3.73 31.61 -16.41
C MET A 564 -2.63 31.21 -15.41
N TYR A 565 -2.16 32.14 -14.56
CA TYR A 565 -1.05 31.94 -13.63
C TYR A 565 -1.47 31.92 -12.17
N LYS A 566 -2.69 32.38 -11.86
CA LYS A 566 -3.26 32.36 -10.53
C LYS A 566 -3.17 30.96 -9.91
N LEU A 567 -2.72 30.89 -8.66
CA LEU A 567 -2.66 29.65 -7.91
C LEU A 567 -4.11 29.22 -7.57
N PRO A 568 -4.42 27.92 -7.67
CA PRO A 568 -5.73 27.44 -7.24
C PRO A 568 -5.87 27.63 -5.73
N THR A 569 -7.10 27.78 -5.25
CA THR A 569 -7.46 27.85 -3.83
C THR A 569 -8.38 26.69 -3.48
N LEU A 570 -8.18 26.11 -2.30
CA LEU A 570 -9.02 25.05 -1.75
C LEU A 570 -9.79 25.61 -0.56
N ASP A 571 -11.08 25.28 -0.47
CA ASP A 571 -11.94 25.67 0.64
C ASP A 571 -11.85 24.62 1.76
N PHE A 572 -10.97 24.87 2.72
CA PHE A 572 -10.76 23.98 3.86
C PHE A 572 -11.94 23.97 4.83
N GLU A 573 -12.65 25.08 4.95
CA GLU A 573 -13.84 25.19 5.82
C GLU A 573 -14.95 24.28 5.29
N LYS A 574 -15.18 24.29 3.96
CA LYS A 574 -16.11 23.36 3.32
C LYS A 574 -15.72 21.90 3.57
N LEU A 575 -14.43 21.56 3.50
CA LEU A 575 -13.96 20.19 3.77
C LEU A 575 -14.21 19.81 5.23
N GLN A 576 -13.89 20.68 6.20
CA GLN A 576 -14.14 20.42 7.62
C GLN A 576 -15.64 20.20 7.89
N ASN A 577 -16.51 21.05 7.34
CA ASN A 577 -17.97 20.90 7.45
C ASN A 577 -18.45 19.56 6.87
N GLN A 578 -17.86 19.09 5.75
CA GLN A 578 -18.18 17.78 5.17
C GLN A 578 -17.87 16.62 6.13
N PHE A 579 -16.78 16.71 6.90
CA PHE A 579 -16.42 15.69 7.90
C PHE A 579 -17.34 15.71 9.12
N GLU A 580 -17.80 16.88 9.57
CA GLU A 580 -18.77 16.99 10.66
C GLU A 580 -20.12 16.35 10.26
N VAL A 581 -20.60 16.67 9.06
CA VAL A 581 -21.82 16.05 8.51
C VAL A 581 -21.65 14.53 8.39
N GLN A 582 -20.52 14.08 7.85
CA GLN A 582 -20.24 12.64 7.73
C GLN A 582 -20.17 11.96 9.09
N ARG A 583 -19.53 12.57 10.10
CA ARG A 583 -19.49 12.03 11.46
C ARG A 583 -20.90 11.85 11.99
N SER A 584 -21.77 12.86 11.85
CA SER A 584 -23.18 12.76 12.24
C SER A 584 -23.90 11.58 11.55
N GLU A 585 -23.70 11.40 10.24
CA GLU A 585 -24.27 10.28 9.49
C GLU A 585 -23.75 8.90 9.94
N LEU A 586 -22.46 8.79 10.28
CA LEU A 586 -21.89 7.56 10.83
C LEU A 586 -22.45 7.26 12.23
N MET A 587 -22.67 8.28 13.06
CA MET A 587 -23.32 8.10 14.36
C MET A 587 -24.78 7.64 14.19
N LYS A 588 -25.50 8.21 13.22
CA LYS A 588 -26.85 7.73 12.86
C LYS A 588 -26.82 6.26 12.43
N LEU A 589 -25.80 5.85 11.66
CA LEU A 589 -25.64 4.45 11.23
C LEU A 589 -25.32 3.51 12.41
N LEU A 590 -24.48 3.93 13.36
CA LEU A 590 -24.22 3.16 14.59
C LEU A 590 -25.46 2.99 15.47
N SER A 591 -26.32 4.01 15.50
CA SER A 591 -27.60 4.00 16.22
C SER A 591 -28.74 3.33 15.45
N ASP A 592 -28.55 2.93 14.19
CA ASP A 592 -29.58 2.21 13.44
C ASP A 592 -29.82 0.82 14.05
N ARG A 593 -31.08 0.38 14.11
CA ARG A 593 -31.48 -0.91 14.68
C ARG A 593 -30.85 -2.09 13.94
N ASN A 594 -30.63 -1.96 12.63
CA ASN A 594 -30.06 -3.02 11.81
C ASN A 594 -28.62 -3.34 12.27
N LEU A 595 -27.82 -2.31 12.46
CA LEU A 595 -26.46 -2.42 12.97
C LEU A 595 -26.48 -2.70 14.47
N GLY A 596 -27.28 -1.99 15.27
CA GLY A 596 -27.37 -2.18 16.72
C GLY A 596 -27.81 -3.58 17.16
N SER A 597 -28.61 -4.30 16.37
CA SER A 597 -29.14 -5.62 16.73
C SER A 597 -28.07 -6.63 17.17
N HIS A 598 -26.90 -6.64 16.51
CA HIS A 598 -25.82 -7.57 16.88
C HIS A 598 -25.13 -7.17 18.19
N LEU A 599 -25.09 -5.87 18.53
CA LEU A 599 -24.54 -5.37 19.81
C LEU A 599 -25.41 -5.81 20.99
N PHE A 600 -26.73 -5.88 20.80
CA PHE A 600 -27.69 -6.34 21.82
C PHE A 600 -27.84 -7.86 21.88
N ALA A 601 -27.53 -8.58 20.80
CA ALA A 601 -27.68 -10.03 20.72
C ALA A 601 -26.63 -10.82 21.53
N SER A 602 -25.39 -10.34 21.58
CA SER A 602 -24.29 -11.08 22.21
C SER A 602 -24.18 -10.80 23.71
N ARG A 603 -24.61 -11.75 24.54
CA ARG A 603 -24.51 -11.66 26.01
C ARG A 603 -23.11 -11.99 26.52
N ALA A 604 -22.44 -12.99 25.95
CA ALA A 604 -21.08 -13.39 26.34
C ALA A 604 -20.01 -12.60 25.58
N HIS A 605 -18.89 -12.31 26.23
CA HIS A 605 -17.70 -11.76 25.55
C HIS A 605 -16.94 -12.89 24.87
N ASP A 606 -16.64 -12.74 23.58
CA ASP A 606 -15.76 -13.63 22.84
C ASP A 606 -14.40 -12.94 22.68
N ALA A 607 -13.39 -13.45 23.41
CA ALA A 607 -12.03 -12.89 23.39
C ALA A 607 -11.34 -12.99 22.02
N SER A 608 -11.89 -13.80 21.09
CA SER A 608 -11.36 -13.93 19.74
C SER A 608 -11.92 -12.90 18.75
N LEU A 609 -12.86 -12.06 19.17
CA LEU A 609 -13.48 -11.00 18.38
C LEU A 609 -13.17 -9.61 18.94
N PRO A 610 -13.16 -8.55 18.11
CA PRO A 610 -13.08 -7.19 18.60
C PRO A 610 -14.26 -6.84 19.51
N ASP A 611 -14.01 -6.05 20.56
CA ASP A 611 -15.05 -5.61 21.48
C ASP A 611 -15.88 -4.45 20.89
N HIS A 612 -16.71 -4.77 19.88
CA HIS A 612 -17.61 -3.80 19.27
C HIS A 612 -18.58 -3.20 20.29
N PHE A 613 -19.01 -3.99 21.28
CA PHE A 613 -19.91 -3.53 22.35
C PHE A 613 -19.25 -2.44 23.19
N GLY A 614 -18.07 -2.73 23.73
CA GLY A 614 -17.31 -1.78 24.53
C GLY A 614 -16.96 -0.55 23.71
N GLN A 615 -16.35 -0.70 22.53
CA GLN A 615 -15.94 0.46 21.73
C GLN A 615 -17.12 1.36 21.35
N THR A 616 -18.24 0.78 20.92
CA THR A 616 -19.46 1.56 20.60
C THR A 616 -20.02 2.25 21.84
N TYR A 617 -20.04 1.58 22.99
CA TYR A 617 -20.46 2.18 24.27
C TYR A 617 -19.62 3.41 24.63
N PHE A 618 -18.29 3.35 24.46
CA PHE A 618 -17.42 4.49 24.73
C PHE A 618 -17.61 5.63 23.73
N VAL A 619 -17.73 5.32 22.43
CA VAL A 619 -17.93 6.32 21.37
C VAL A 619 -19.25 7.06 21.57
N LEU A 620 -20.37 6.35 21.77
CA LEU A 620 -21.69 6.96 21.94
C LEU A 620 -21.78 7.77 23.24
N ALA A 621 -21.10 7.36 24.31
CA ALA A 621 -21.07 8.11 25.57
C ALA A 621 -20.43 9.50 25.38
N ASN A 622 -19.30 9.55 24.66
CA ASN A 622 -18.64 10.83 24.35
C ASN A 622 -19.47 11.67 23.39
N GLU A 623 -20.09 11.05 22.39
CA GLU A 623 -20.96 11.75 21.45
C GLU A 623 -22.20 12.35 22.14
N CYS A 624 -22.76 11.71 23.17
CA CYS A 624 -23.83 12.31 23.98
C CYS A 624 -23.37 13.61 24.64
N VAL A 625 -22.15 13.65 25.20
CA VAL A 625 -21.59 14.88 25.80
C VAL A 625 -21.34 15.95 24.74
N ASP A 626 -20.82 15.56 23.59
CA ASP A 626 -20.54 16.49 22.49
C ASP A 626 -21.84 17.06 21.91
N ALA A 627 -22.89 16.26 21.74
CA ALA A 627 -24.22 16.72 21.31
C ALA A 627 -24.86 17.68 22.33
N LEU A 628 -24.72 17.40 23.64
CA LEU A 628 -25.16 18.31 24.70
C LEU A 628 -24.40 19.63 24.67
N HIS A 629 -23.08 19.58 24.45
CA HIS A 629 -22.22 20.76 24.35
C HIS A 629 -22.53 21.63 23.12
N GLN A 630 -22.87 21.00 22.00
CA GLN A 630 -23.23 21.67 20.74
C GLN A 630 -24.70 22.09 20.67
N ASN A 631 -25.52 21.75 21.68
CA ASN A 631 -26.96 21.98 21.71
C ASN A 631 -27.70 21.32 20.51
N ASP A 632 -27.30 20.10 20.14
CA ASP A 632 -27.91 19.32 19.04
C ASP A 632 -28.90 18.26 19.58
N GLU A 633 -30.19 18.58 19.49
CA GLU A 633 -31.28 17.72 19.96
C GLU A 633 -31.46 16.46 19.11
N GLU A 634 -31.29 16.55 17.79
CA GLU A 634 -31.59 15.45 16.85
C GLU A 634 -30.56 14.33 17.00
N VAL A 635 -29.27 14.70 17.12
CA VAL A 635 -28.20 13.74 17.36
C VAL A 635 -28.33 13.14 18.77
N LEU A 636 -28.65 13.97 19.77
CA LEU A 636 -28.81 13.52 21.15
C LEU A 636 -29.89 12.44 21.28
N GLU A 637 -31.07 12.63 20.69
CA GLU A 637 -32.17 11.65 20.79
C GLU A 637 -31.74 10.25 20.31
N ARG A 638 -31.09 10.18 19.14
CA ARG A 638 -30.70 8.90 18.51
C ARG A 638 -29.52 8.24 19.21
N VAL A 639 -28.50 9.02 19.57
CA VAL A 639 -27.28 8.50 20.20
C VAL A 639 -27.58 8.08 21.64
N PHE A 640 -28.33 8.89 22.39
CA PHE A 640 -28.64 8.62 23.79
C PHE A 640 -29.48 7.35 23.94
N GLN A 641 -30.47 7.10 23.07
CA GLN A 641 -31.28 5.88 23.13
C GLN A 641 -30.42 4.61 23.02
N THR A 642 -29.51 4.57 22.05
CA THR A 642 -28.62 3.43 21.83
C THR A 642 -27.63 3.28 22.97
N PHE A 643 -26.97 4.38 23.37
CA PHE A 643 -26.06 4.40 24.51
C PHE A 643 -26.75 3.90 25.79
N PHE A 644 -27.96 4.38 26.07
CA PHE A 644 -28.73 4.01 27.24
C PHE A 644 -29.03 2.51 27.27
N GLY A 645 -29.46 1.95 26.14
CA GLY A 645 -29.67 0.51 26.00
C GLY A 645 -28.40 -0.30 26.26
N LEU A 646 -27.24 0.14 25.72
CA LEU A 646 -25.95 -0.52 25.95
C LEU A 646 -25.52 -0.43 27.41
N ALA A 647 -25.67 0.74 28.05
CA ALA A 647 -25.35 0.96 29.45
C ALA A 647 -26.20 0.06 30.37
N PHE A 648 -27.50 -0.03 30.08
CA PHE A 648 -28.42 -0.89 30.81
C PHE A 648 -28.04 -2.37 30.65
N LEU A 649 -27.72 -2.81 29.43
CA LEU A 649 -27.26 -4.17 29.16
C LEU A 649 -25.94 -4.48 29.87
N ALA A 650 -25.02 -3.54 29.89
CA ALA A 650 -23.74 -3.64 30.59
C ALA A 650 -23.95 -3.86 32.09
N ALA A 651 -24.71 -2.97 32.74
CA ALA A 651 -24.91 -2.96 34.19
C ALA A 651 -25.74 -4.14 34.72
N ASN A 652 -26.73 -4.61 33.95
CA ASN A 652 -27.73 -5.57 34.44
C ASN A 652 -27.60 -6.98 33.88
N PHE A 653 -26.80 -7.18 32.81
CA PHE A 653 -26.64 -8.50 32.20
C PHE A 653 -25.18 -8.88 32.03
N LYS A 654 -24.37 -8.08 31.33
CA LYS A 654 -22.96 -8.44 31.02
C LYS A 654 -22.07 -8.48 32.25
N PHE A 655 -22.05 -7.41 33.06
CA PHE A 655 -21.17 -7.35 34.23
C PHE A 655 -21.66 -8.21 35.38
N THR A 656 -22.94 -8.55 35.42
CA THR A 656 -23.52 -9.46 36.42
C THR A 656 -23.39 -10.93 36.04
N ASP A 657 -22.92 -11.26 34.83
CA ASP A 657 -22.76 -12.64 34.37
C ASP A 657 -21.81 -13.41 35.32
N PRO A 658 -22.26 -14.52 35.94
CA PRO A 658 -21.40 -15.36 36.77
C PRO A 658 -20.14 -15.86 36.05
N ASN A 659 -20.22 -16.07 34.73
CA ASN A 659 -19.14 -16.60 33.90
C ASN A 659 -18.03 -15.56 33.61
N LEU A 660 -18.24 -14.28 33.92
CA LEU A 660 -17.23 -13.26 33.77
C LEU A 660 -16.14 -13.45 34.85
N ASP A 661 -14.94 -13.87 34.42
CA ASP A 661 -13.80 -14.16 35.29
C ASP A 661 -13.15 -12.86 35.82
N VAL A 662 -13.80 -12.26 36.82
CA VAL A 662 -13.34 -11.07 37.52
C VAL A 662 -13.65 -11.18 39.01
N ASN A 663 -12.81 -10.55 39.85
CA ASN A 663 -13.10 -10.42 41.28
C ASN A 663 -14.45 -9.71 41.50
N GLN A 664 -15.20 -10.11 42.53
CA GLN A 664 -16.49 -9.52 42.91
C GLN A 664 -16.39 -8.01 43.15
N GLU A 665 -15.30 -7.52 43.76
CA GLU A 665 -15.08 -6.09 43.95
C GLU A 665 -14.98 -5.35 42.60
N PHE A 666 -14.20 -5.88 41.66
CA PHE A 666 -14.07 -5.30 40.33
C PHE A 666 -15.37 -5.39 39.54
N ARG A 667 -16.14 -6.47 39.72
CA ARG A 667 -17.48 -6.63 39.16
C ARG A 667 -18.42 -5.52 39.63
N LEU A 668 -18.41 -5.20 40.93
CA LEU A 668 -19.18 -4.09 41.49
C LEU A 668 -18.72 -2.74 40.90
N HIS A 669 -17.42 -2.53 40.71
CA HIS A 669 -16.90 -1.34 40.03
C HIS A 669 -17.39 -1.20 38.58
N LEU A 670 -17.49 -2.29 37.82
CA LEU A 670 -18.00 -2.25 36.44
C LEU A 670 -19.49 -1.87 36.40
N VAL A 671 -20.32 -2.50 37.24
CA VAL A 671 -21.75 -2.18 37.36
C VAL A 671 -21.95 -0.74 37.83
N SER A 672 -21.23 -0.34 38.87
CA SER A 672 -21.21 1.03 39.38
C SER A 672 -20.83 2.04 38.30
N SER A 673 -19.82 1.71 37.48
CA SER A 673 -19.35 2.60 36.43
C SER A 673 -20.39 2.85 35.35
N ALA A 674 -21.08 1.79 34.89
CA ALA A 674 -22.13 1.95 33.88
C ALA A 674 -23.33 2.74 34.42
N ASN A 675 -23.77 2.48 35.67
CA ASN A 675 -24.83 3.26 36.31
C ASN A 675 -24.43 4.72 36.52
N LYS A 676 -23.18 4.96 36.92
CA LYS A 676 -22.67 6.32 37.14
C LYS A 676 -22.54 7.08 35.83
N ASP A 677 -22.16 6.44 34.73
CA ASP A 677 -22.10 7.09 33.41
C ASP A 677 -23.48 7.54 32.94
N LEU A 678 -24.49 6.68 33.10
CA LEU A 678 -25.90 7.02 32.85
C LEU A 678 -26.34 8.24 33.68
N ALA A 679 -26.15 8.18 35.00
CA ALA A 679 -26.51 9.28 35.89
C ALA A 679 -25.74 10.57 35.58
N THR A 680 -24.47 10.45 35.19
CA THR A 680 -23.62 11.60 34.83
C THR A 680 -24.13 12.27 33.57
N LEU A 681 -24.51 11.50 32.54
CA LEU A 681 -25.07 12.05 31.29
C LEU A 681 -26.46 12.66 31.49
N LEU A 682 -27.32 12.04 32.30
CA LEU A 682 -28.61 12.62 32.71
C LEU A 682 -28.40 13.90 33.55
N GLY A 683 -27.35 13.95 34.36
CA GLY A 683 -26.96 15.16 35.09
C GLY A 683 -26.50 16.28 34.15
N TYR A 684 -25.66 15.94 33.18
CA TYR A 684 -25.21 16.90 32.18
C TYR A 684 -26.36 17.38 31.29
N SER A 685 -27.33 16.53 30.95
CA SER A 685 -28.48 16.98 30.17
C SER A 685 -29.28 18.07 30.88
N ILE A 686 -29.41 18.00 32.22
CA ILE A 686 -30.00 19.06 33.05
C ILE A 686 -29.13 20.32 33.01
N LEU A 687 -27.82 20.19 33.25
CA LEU A 687 -26.90 21.33 33.33
C LEU A 687 -26.77 22.08 31.99
N TYR A 688 -26.66 21.35 30.87
CA TYR A 688 -26.61 21.93 29.53
C TYR A 688 -27.95 22.54 29.11
N ALA A 689 -29.09 21.92 29.44
CA ALA A 689 -30.41 22.50 29.20
C ALA A 689 -30.57 23.86 29.89
N GLU A 690 -30.16 23.94 31.16
CA GLU A 690 -30.21 25.17 31.96
C GLU A 690 -29.22 26.25 31.47
N HIS A 691 -28.07 25.85 30.93
CA HIS A 691 -27.09 26.78 30.36
C HIS A 691 -27.53 27.33 28.99
N HIS A 692 -27.97 26.46 28.08
CA HIS A 692 -28.41 26.85 26.73
C HIS A 692 -29.85 27.40 26.70
N GLN A 693 -30.59 27.32 27.82
CA GLN A 693 -32.02 27.64 27.91
C GLN A 693 -32.87 26.79 26.96
N ASN A 694 -32.47 25.52 26.80
CA ASN A 694 -33.13 24.56 25.93
C ASN A 694 -33.59 23.33 26.70
N GLU A 695 -34.87 23.31 27.07
CA GLU A 695 -35.47 22.21 27.85
C GLU A 695 -35.52 20.89 27.06
N ALA A 696 -35.44 20.92 25.72
CA ALA A 696 -35.42 19.72 24.88
C ALA A 696 -34.25 18.80 25.23
N LEU A 697 -33.06 19.38 25.51
CA LEU A 697 -31.86 18.63 25.89
C LEU A 697 -32.06 17.78 27.14
N LYS A 698 -32.90 18.23 28.08
CA LYS A 698 -33.24 17.51 29.31
C LYS A 698 -34.40 16.54 29.09
N THR A 699 -35.46 16.97 28.42
CA THR A 699 -36.69 16.17 28.25
C THR A 699 -36.46 14.89 27.45
N ILE A 700 -35.62 14.93 26.41
CA ILE A 700 -35.34 13.78 25.54
C ILE A 700 -34.69 12.62 26.33
N PRO A 701 -33.51 12.79 26.99
CA PRO A 701 -32.92 11.75 27.84
C PRO A 701 -33.84 11.30 28.97
N MET A 702 -34.57 12.24 29.58
CA MET A 702 -35.42 11.94 30.74
C MET A 702 -36.60 11.03 30.37
N LYS A 703 -37.25 11.30 29.22
CA LYS A 703 -38.32 10.46 28.70
C LYS A 703 -37.87 9.03 28.41
N ILE A 704 -36.66 8.86 27.88
CA ILE A 704 -36.07 7.53 27.63
C ILE A 704 -35.83 6.79 28.94
N TRP A 705 -35.34 7.49 29.97
CA TRP A 705 -35.12 6.92 31.30
C TRP A 705 -36.43 6.57 32.01
N GLU A 706 -37.42 7.46 32.00
CA GLU A 706 -38.75 7.23 32.59
C GLU A 706 -39.47 6.04 31.94
N GLY A 707 -39.40 5.92 30.61
CA GLY A 707 -39.98 4.77 29.90
C GLY A 707 -39.40 3.41 30.33
N LEU A 708 -38.14 3.37 30.79
CA LEU A 708 -37.56 2.15 31.37
C LEU A 708 -38.04 1.90 32.80
N LEU A 709 -38.17 2.95 33.62
CA LEU A 709 -38.70 2.82 34.98
C LEU A 709 -40.14 2.32 34.99
N GLU A 710 -40.96 2.74 34.02
CA GLU A 710 -42.33 2.22 33.85
C GLU A 710 -42.35 0.74 33.48
N ALA A 711 -41.34 0.28 32.73
CA ALA A 711 -41.18 -1.13 32.36
C ALA A 711 -40.53 -2.00 33.46
N ALA A 712 -39.99 -1.38 34.52
CA ALA A 712 -39.32 -2.10 35.60
C ALA A 712 -40.34 -2.73 36.58
N PRO A 713 -40.18 -4.01 36.95
CA PRO A 713 -41.10 -4.67 37.87
C PRO A 713 -41.07 -4.10 39.30
N ASP A 714 -39.97 -3.48 39.70
CA ASP A 714 -39.80 -2.79 40.98
C ASP A 714 -39.06 -1.45 40.77
N ARG A 715 -39.84 -0.39 40.58
CA ARG A 715 -39.34 0.98 40.37
C ARG A 715 -38.48 1.45 41.55
N LYS A 716 -39.02 1.32 42.78
CA LYS A 716 -38.32 1.80 43.98
C LYS A 716 -37.01 1.06 44.15
N GLY A 717 -37.03 -0.28 44.17
CA GLY A 717 -35.82 -1.09 44.37
C GLY A 717 -34.74 -0.85 43.30
N TYR A 718 -35.12 -0.59 42.05
CA TYR A 718 -34.18 -0.21 41.00
C TYR A 718 -33.50 1.14 41.27
N LEU A 719 -34.26 2.16 41.70
CA LEU A 719 -33.73 3.47 42.04
C LEU A 719 -32.78 3.41 43.25
N GLU A 720 -33.14 2.68 44.32
CA GLU A 720 -32.26 2.54 45.50
C GLU A 720 -30.94 1.86 45.11
N ARG A 721 -31.01 0.79 44.32
CA ARG A 721 -29.83 0.07 43.82
C ARG A 721 -28.94 0.97 42.98
N THR A 722 -29.52 1.75 42.07
CA THR A 722 -28.78 2.62 41.15
C THR A 722 -28.09 3.75 41.92
N MET A 723 -28.78 4.31 42.91
CA MET A 723 -28.25 5.36 43.78
C MET A 723 -27.08 4.85 44.64
N LEU A 724 -27.23 3.70 45.30
CA LEU A 724 -26.16 3.09 46.11
C LEU A 724 -24.93 2.73 45.25
N LEU A 725 -25.15 2.16 44.07
CA LEU A 725 -24.07 1.77 43.17
C LEU A 725 -23.42 2.96 42.48
N SER A 726 -24.00 4.16 42.50
CA SER A 726 -23.38 5.36 41.91
C SER A 726 -22.22 5.91 42.75
N ASP A 727 -22.20 5.61 44.05
CA ASP A 727 -21.09 5.93 44.93
C ASP A 727 -20.14 4.74 45.05
N SER A 728 -19.12 4.72 44.19
CA SER A 728 -18.09 3.68 44.22
C SER A 728 -17.30 3.66 45.53
N ARG A 729 -17.25 4.77 46.27
CA ARG A 729 -16.53 4.87 47.56
C ARG A 729 -17.24 4.13 48.68
N SER A 730 -18.55 3.90 48.55
CA SER A 730 -19.35 3.18 49.54
C SER A 730 -18.92 1.71 49.69
N PHE A 731 -18.34 1.11 48.66
CA PHE A 731 -17.94 -0.30 48.65
C PHE A 731 -16.46 -0.54 48.30
N SER A 732 -15.70 0.46 47.84
CA SER A 732 -14.26 0.31 47.56
C SER A 732 -13.52 1.65 47.50
N MET A 733 -12.25 1.66 47.92
CA MET A 733 -11.35 2.82 47.80
C MET A 733 -10.64 2.91 46.44
N ASN A 734 -10.80 1.90 45.58
CA ASN A 734 -10.17 1.86 44.27
C ASN A 734 -10.85 2.81 43.28
N ALA A 735 -10.07 3.36 42.35
CA ALA A 735 -10.61 4.22 41.31
C ALA A 735 -11.49 3.40 40.33
N SER A 736 -12.67 3.94 40.01
CA SER A 736 -13.53 3.39 38.96
C SER A 736 -12.81 3.42 37.60
N PRO A 737 -12.93 2.35 36.77
CA PRO A 737 -12.29 2.26 35.45
C PRO A 737 -12.61 3.43 34.49
N ARG A 738 -13.70 4.17 34.74
CA ARG A 738 -14.16 5.29 33.90
C ARG A 738 -14.11 6.66 34.57
N SER A 739 -13.41 6.78 35.70
CA SER A 739 -13.27 8.03 36.44
C SER A 739 -12.58 9.16 35.65
N LEU A 740 -11.55 8.82 34.86
CA LEU A 740 -10.81 9.81 34.06
C LEU A 740 -11.70 10.44 32.97
N ILE A 741 -12.47 9.62 32.25
CA ILE A 741 -13.40 10.10 31.20
C ILE A 741 -14.45 11.05 31.79
N ARG A 742 -15.04 10.73 32.95
CA ARG A 742 -15.99 11.64 33.61
C ARG A 742 -15.35 12.96 34.04
N THR A 743 -14.06 12.93 34.39
CA THR A 743 -13.28 14.13 34.70
C THR A 743 -13.12 14.99 33.45
N GLU A 744 -12.83 14.38 32.30
CA GLU A 744 -12.79 15.10 31.02
C GLU A 744 -14.15 15.72 30.67
N TRP A 745 -15.26 15.00 30.88
CA TRP A 745 -16.61 15.56 30.68
C TRP A 745 -16.88 16.77 31.59
N LYS A 746 -16.42 16.71 32.85
CA LYS A 746 -16.52 17.84 33.79
C LYS A 746 -15.69 19.02 33.32
N MET A 747 -14.45 18.77 32.93
CA MET A 747 -13.55 19.79 32.41
C MET A 747 -14.11 20.45 31.14
N LYS A 748 -14.76 19.70 30.25
CA LYS A 748 -15.42 20.24 29.05
C LYS A 748 -16.54 21.22 29.42
N PHE A 749 -17.43 20.84 30.34
CA PHE A 749 -18.51 21.72 30.79
C PHE A 749 -17.99 22.96 31.52
N GLU A 750 -17.02 22.80 32.42
CA GLU A 750 -16.39 23.93 33.12
C GLU A 750 -15.65 24.86 32.15
N ALA A 751 -15.00 24.33 31.11
CA ALA A 751 -14.38 25.14 30.07
C ALA A 751 -15.42 26.00 29.33
N LEU A 752 -16.55 25.41 28.94
CA LEU A 752 -17.67 26.13 28.33
C LEU A 752 -18.19 27.26 29.23
N LEU A 753 -18.36 27.00 30.53
CA LEU A 753 -18.76 28.04 31.48
C LEU A 753 -17.72 29.16 31.58
N ARG A 754 -16.42 28.83 31.60
CA ARG A 754 -15.33 29.83 31.60
C ARG A 754 -15.34 30.68 30.33
N ASP A 755 -15.50 30.06 29.17
CA ASP A 755 -15.54 30.76 27.88
C ASP A 755 -16.77 31.68 27.78
N ALA A 756 -17.89 31.30 28.41
CA ALA A 756 -19.07 32.15 28.58
C ALA A 756 -18.92 33.24 29.66
N GLY A 757 -17.74 33.37 30.29
CA GLY A 757 -17.43 34.40 31.29
C GLY A 757 -17.76 34.03 32.74
N TYR A 758 -18.23 32.80 32.99
CA TYR A 758 -18.57 32.29 34.32
C TYR A 758 -17.37 31.57 34.96
N ASN A 759 -16.35 32.33 35.37
CA ASN A 759 -15.15 31.79 36.03
C ASN A 759 -15.43 31.08 37.38
N ASP A 760 -14.46 30.26 37.84
CA ASP A 760 -14.54 29.56 39.11
C ASP A 760 -14.74 30.51 40.30
N ARG A 761 -15.69 30.14 41.16
CA ARG A 761 -16.16 30.91 42.32
C ARG A 761 -15.08 31.15 43.39
N TYR A 762 -13.93 30.48 43.28
CA TYR A 762 -12.75 30.74 44.13
C TYR A 762 -12.15 32.13 43.91
N SER A 763 -12.41 32.76 42.76
CA SER A 763 -12.25 34.20 42.60
C SER A 763 -13.54 34.89 43.08
N SER A 764 -13.50 35.60 44.20
CA SER A 764 -14.70 36.13 44.88
C SER A 764 -15.49 37.22 44.12
N HIS A 765 -15.26 37.38 42.81
CA HIS A 765 -15.79 38.46 41.97
C HIS A 765 -16.33 37.97 40.61
N GLY A 766 -16.49 36.65 40.39
CA GLY A 766 -17.08 36.13 39.16
C GLY A 766 -18.60 36.39 39.06
N PRO A 767 -19.16 36.62 37.85
CA PRO A 767 -20.60 36.75 37.67
C PRO A 767 -21.34 35.45 38.07
N LYS A 768 -22.53 35.61 38.66
CA LYS A 768 -23.44 34.48 38.96
C LYS A 768 -24.10 34.00 37.67
N HIS A 769 -24.27 32.69 37.52
CA HIS A 769 -25.02 32.14 36.40
C HIS A 769 -26.54 32.35 36.63
N PRO A 770 -27.35 32.61 35.58
CA PRO A 770 -28.79 32.80 35.72
C PRO A 770 -29.53 31.60 36.31
N SER A 771 -29.13 30.38 35.94
CA SER A 771 -29.65 29.15 36.55
C SER A 771 -28.99 28.88 37.90
N HIS A 772 -29.83 28.76 38.93
CA HIS A 772 -29.40 28.40 40.30
C HIS A 772 -28.76 27.01 40.36
N ILE A 773 -29.19 26.08 39.51
CA ILE A 773 -28.65 24.70 39.47
C ILE A 773 -27.19 24.73 38.99
N VAL A 774 -26.93 25.47 37.91
CA VAL A 774 -25.58 25.62 37.33
C VAL A 774 -24.66 26.42 38.27
N ASP A 775 -25.18 27.48 38.91
CA ASP A 775 -24.39 28.29 39.85
C ASP A 775 -23.96 27.48 41.09
N GLU A 776 -24.82 26.60 41.60
CA GLU A 776 -24.47 25.73 42.73
C GLU A 776 -23.53 24.60 42.32
N PHE A 777 -23.75 24.00 41.15
CA PHE A 777 -22.86 22.97 40.60
C PHE A 777 -21.42 23.49 40.47
N ARG A 778 -21.25 24.72 39.96
CA ARG A 778 -19.97 25.42 39.87
C ARG A 778 -19.36 25.74 41.24
N GLY A 779 -20.20 26.03 42.23
CA GLY A 779 -19.77 26.49 43.56
C GLY A 779 -19.23 25.39 44.46
N GLY A 780 -19.53 24.12 44.19
CA GLY A 780 -19.19 23.00 45.06
C GLY A 780 -18.41 21.87 44.38
N TYR A 781 -18.01 20.88 45.16
CA TYR A 781 -17.32 19.67 44.68
C TYR A 781 -18.30 18.61 44.16
N TYR A 782 -19.34 19.03 43.44
CA TYR A 782 -20.39 18.14 42.93
C TYR A 782 -19.97 17.46 41.62
N SER A 783 -20.51 16.27 41.38
CA SER A 783 -20.48 15.58 40.09
C SER A 783 -21.85 15.67 39.42
N ALA A 784 -21.90 15.60 38.08
CA ALA A 784 -23.18 15.74 37.37
C ALA A 784 -24.17 14.62 37.78
N SER A 785 -23.68 13.43 38.10
CA SER A 785 -24.54 12.37 38.66
C SER A 785 -25.22 12.78 39.96
N ASP A 786 -24.56 13.57 40.82
CA ASP A 786 -25.15 14.01 42.09
C ASP A 786 -26.32 14.97 41.84
N VAL A 787 -26.22 15.83 40.81
CA VAL A 787 -27.30 16.74 40.38
C VAL A 787 -28.53 15.93 39.96
N PHE A 788 -28.33 14.91 39.14
CA PHE A 788 -29.42 14.03 38.70
C PHE A 788 -30.10 13.34 39.88
N PHE A 789 -29.34 12.68 40.75
CA PHE A 789 -29.92 11.97 41.90
C PHE A 789 -30.61 12.92 42.88
N ALA A 790 -30.06 14.10 43.12
CA ALA A 790 -30.62 15.09 44.04
C ALA A 790 -31.97 15.63 43.56
N LEU A 791 -32.12 15.86 42.25
CA LEU A 791 -33.32 16.47 41.67
C LEU A 791 -34.42 15.47 41.32
N HIS A 792 -34.08 14.23 40.96
CA HIS A 792 -35.05 13.30 40.35
C HIS A 792 -35.17 11.93 41.03
N VAL A 793 -34.26 11.56 41.93
CA VAL A 793 -34.29 10.21 42.55
C VAL A 793 -34.47 10.26 44.06
N LEU A 794 -33.88 11.25 44.73
CA LEU A 794 -33.84 11.34 46.19
C LEU A 794 -35.23 11.40 46.86
N ASP A 795 -36.26 11.94 46.19
CA ASP A 795 -37.63 11.98 46.73
C ASP A 795 -38.41 10.66 46.60
N GLU A 796 -37.94 9.73 45.75
CA GLU A 796 -38.66 8.49 45.44
C GLU A 796 -38.15 7.27 46.22
N VAL A 797 -37.07 7.45 46.98
CA VAL A 797 -36.28 6.37 47.59
C VAL A 797 -36.33 6.44 49.12
N ASP A 798 -36.54 5.31 49.79
CA ASP A 798 -36.63 5.19 51.25
C ASP A 798 -35.29 4.74 51.86
N LEU A 799 -34.19 5.44 51.52
CA LEU A 799 -32.86 5.21 52.09
C LEU A 799 -32.61 6.13 53.29
N SER A 800 -32.01 5.58 54.36
CA SER A 800 -31.50 6.38 55.47
C SER A 800 -30.42 7.36 55.00
N GLU A 801 -30.41 8.60 55.49
CA GLU A 801 -29.44 9.65 55.09
C GLU A 801 -27.98 9.16 55.17
N ASP A 802 -27.64 8.32 56.15
CA ASP A 802 -26.30 7.76 56.35
C ASP A 802 -25.80 6.86 55.19
N LYS A 803 -26.72 6.35 54.36
CA LYS A 803 -26.40 5.51 53.19
C LYS A 803 -26.32 6.29 51.89
N ILE A 804 -26.68 7.57 51.93
CA ILE A 804 -26.73 8.44 50.76
C ILE A 804 -25.44 9.25 50.72
N ASN A 805 -24.83 9.39 49.54
CA ASN A 805 -23.67 10.26 49.37
C ASN A 805 -24.03 11.69 49.81
N TYR A 806 -23.27 12.22 50.78
CA TYR A 806 -23.43 13.58 51.33
C TYR A 806 -23.50 14.66 50.25
N GLN A 807 -22.82 14.49 49.12
CA GLN A 807 -22.86 15.45 48.02
C GLN A 807 -24.26 15.60 47.42
N ILE A 808 -25.07 14.53 47.38
CA ILE A 808 -26.42 14.53 46.85
C ILE A 808 -27.37 15.30 47.80
N THR A 809 -27.32 14.99 49.10
CA THR A 809 -28.16 15.66 50.11
C THR A 809 -27.77 17.13 50.30
N SER A 810 -26.45 17.41 50.32
CA SER A 810 -25.91 18.78 50.36
C SER A 810 -26.41 19.62 49.18
N PHE A 811 -26.30 19.11 47.95
CA PHE A 811 -26.75 19.83 46.75
C PHE A 811 -28.24 20.17 46.81
N LYS A 812 -29.09 19.19 47.18
CA LYS A 812 -30.54 19.41 47.32
C LYS A 812 -30.88 20.45 48.38
N SER A 813 -30.20 20.39 49.53
CA SER A 813 -30.42 21.35 50.63
C SER A 813 -30.11 22.80 50.22
N GLN A 814 -29.02 23.00 49.47
CA GLN A 814 -28.59 24.34 49.02
C GLN A 814 -29.50 24.91 47.93
N ILE A 815 -29.99 24.06 47.01
CA ILE A 815 -31.02 24.47 46.05
C ILE A 815 -32.33 24.83 46.76
N GLY A 816 -32.74 24.04 47.76
CA GLY A 816 -33.94 24.31 48.55
C GLY A 816 -33.87 25.61 49.34
N GLN A 817 -32.74 25.89 49.99
CA GLN A 817 -32.51 27.13 50.74
C GLN A 817 -32.57 28.37 49.84
N ARG A 818 -32.00 28.32 48.62
CA ARG A 818 -32.02 29.46 47.70
C ARG A 818 -33.37 29.69 47.03
N LYS A 819 -34.15 28.64 46.75
CA LYS A 819 -35.54 28.81 46.25
C LYS A 819 -36.40 29.57 47.27
N GLY A 820 -36.22 29.31 48.56
CA GLY A 820 -36.89 30.03 49.65
C GLY A 820 -36.39 31.45 49.93
N GLU A 821 -35.29 31.89 49.30
CA GLU A 821 -34.80 33.29 49.37
C GLU A 821 -35.28 34.17 48.19
N THR A 822 -35.89 33.55 47.17
CA THR A 822 -36.42 34.21 45.95
C THR A 822 -37.96 34.25 45.85
N GLU A 823 -38.66 33.52 46.72
CA GLU A 823 -40.10 33.70 47.01
C GLU A 823 -40.29 34.70 48.14
#